data_AF-A0A7R9ZX82-F1
#
_entry.id   AF-A0A7R9ZX82-F1
#
_cell.length_a   1.000
_cell.length_b   1.000
_cell.length_c   1.000
_cell.angle_alpha   90.00
_cell.angle_beta   90.00
_cell.angle_gamma   90.00
#
_symmetry.space_group_name_H-M   'P 1'
#
loop_
_entity.id
_entity.type
_entity.pdbx_description
1 polymer ?
#
loop_
_entity_poly.entity_id
_entity_poly.type
_entity_poly.pdbx_seq_one_letter_code
_entity_poly.pdbx_strand_id
1 'polypeptide(L)'
;MAAAMDISLNAGVDRRDRPGEPLPLPRMAELGVSFERQPDGSDSCAVHSLNNLTQPILPPEQAADISAARVAAAVAAERGERVELEGWEMQSLFKLKDLQQAESECRLEECNDSFLPAAVSSLMSLRMDSSLDDGRSPKARTGMFEVEAVKAAARAKGFEVIDVEPTPCWEELDCGAARYAQAARDLEAKGCERWFLGYLVYERIPGRAMHYYTILRRGAGCMAGKEQEAWLLLDGLDRGPKSPRNRLMSYEDMIAFYNRNADWFKSWLVRWYPVVDRRAAVTTVCRAVARGVRDACGEREIASALLGISPQRAEAALDTPEIRWDVARAATSLLQAVTLVDRELQVLQLAVSEKRARTDLEQTGWDFEQAVKSHAERILKQCNSEGAGSQFGGVFEKYSALHLGDWDPRAAAQVLLLVVQADDHTEGTDPVQKLKAGASALEACAWDADQALAVLHLLRARRNTEVSEGLTEAYAARLLKVGGDLSTAERLLQVHERFPQTPPGVCAEALRRADGHPPSACEMLKEFQGRVQETVARAWRLPEGDAPEVEGAEEVACLALELAEWNPHVAFITAESFALASVHVRRELRDLEAKARLEATAIVHWGDGPAPQRSSGSRAPPAAQAACKPTEADLATALGTLDALDGLRARPVAVAEIVGALQRAEMDTGAAARSLWHARTGLSADVPSDKAPSGAAPEQPQAKAAMPKPQPESVDGRSSKVAAVPCTQRRKKGPDKSECIMM
;
A
#
# COMPACT_ATOMS: atom_id res chain seq x y z
N MET A 1 60.09 5.14 -12.93
CA MET A 1 60.48 3.72 -13.15
C MET A 1 59.96 2.86 -12.00
N ALA A 2 58.64 2.67 -11.94
CA ALA A 2 58.01 1.65 -11.10
C ALA A 2 57.31 0.71 -12.09
N ALA A 3 58.06 -0.26 -12.60
CA ALA A 3 57.48 -1.39 -13.29
C ALA A 3 56.81 -2.24 -12.21
N ALA A 4 55.51 -1.99 -11.99
CA ALA A 4 54.67 -2.91 -11.26
C ALA A 4 54.76 -4.24 -12.00
N MET A 5 55.42 -5.21 -11.38
CA MET A 5 55.37 -6.58 -11.83
C MET A 5 53.89 -6.97 -11.79
N ASP A 6 53.31 -7.12 -12.98
CA ASP A 6 52.06 -7.79 -13.25
C ASP A 6 52.27 -9.28 -12.91
N ILE A 7 52.43 -9.58 -11.62
CA ILE A 7 52.38 -10.92 -11.06
C ILE A 7 50.92 -11.34 -11.20
N SER A 8 50.57 -11.74 -12.41
CA SER A 8 49.32 -12.41 -12.73
C SER A 8 49.30 -13.72 -11.93
N LEU A 9 48.83 -13.63 -10.68
CA LEU A 9 48.51 -14.76 -9.79
C LEU A 9 47.46 -15.71 -10.40
N ASN A 10 47.03 -15.46 -11.63
CA ASN A 10 46.03 -16.18 -12.40
C ASN A 10 46.61 -16.84 -13.69
N ALA A 11 47.92 -17.05 -13.78
CA ALA A 11 48.57 -17.59 -15.00
C ALA A 11 48.67 -19.13 -15.06
N GLY A 12 48.45 -19.85 -13.95
CA GLY A 12 48.72 -21.29 -13.86
C GLY A 12 47.52 -22.24 -13.96
N VAL A 13 46.28 -21.74 -13.85
CA VAL A 13 45.08 -22.53 -14.14
C VAL A 13 44.61 -22.14 -15.53
N ASP A 14 44.54 -23.12 -16.43
CA ASP A 14 44.36 -22.88 -17.85
C ASP A 14 43.05 -22.12 -18.09
N ARG A 15 43.14 -20.81 -18.37
CA ARG A 15 41.97 -19.95 -18.66
C ARG A 15 41.21 -20.43 -19.91
N ARG A 16 41.75 -21.42 -20.62
CA ARG A 16 41.17 -22.14 -21.75
C ARG A 16 40.05 -23.13 -21.34
N ASP A 17 39.88 -23.43 -20.06
CA ASP A 17 38.92 -24.45 -19.60
C ASP A 17 37.50 -23.93 -19.30
N ARG A 18 37.23 -22.62 -19.48
CA ARG A 18 35.85 -22.10 -19.39
C ARG A 18 35.02 -22.65 -20.57
N PRO A 19 33.90 -23.35 -20.33
CA PRO A 19 33.06 -23.89 -21.39
C PRO A 19 32.40 -22.79 -22.23
N GLY A 20 31.95 -23.18 -23.43
CA GLY A 20 31.35 -22.27 -24.40
C GLY A 20 32.34 -21.59 -25.34
N GLU A 21 31.79 -20.89 -26.33
CA GLU A 21 32.54 -20.15 -27.34
C GLU A 21 32.97 -18.78 -26.82
N PRO A 22 34.16 -18.26 -27.18
CA PRO A 22 34.54 -16.88 -26.88
C PRO A 22 33.46 -15.89 -27.36
N LEU A 23 33.05 -14.97 -26.50
CA LEU A 23 31.97 -14.03 -26.78
C LEU A 23 32.51 -12.60 -26.96
N PRO A 24 32.86 -12.18 -28.19
CA PRO A 24 33.38 -10.83 -28.45
C PRO A 24 32.26 -9.78 -28.39
N LEU A 25 32.61 -8.50 -28.19
CA LEU A 25 31.66 -7.40 -28.06
C LEU A 25 30.64 -7.27 -29.22
N PRO A 26 31.03 -7.40 -30.52
CA PRO A 26 30.04 -7.35 -31.60
C PRO A 26 28.99 -8.45 -31.48
N ARG A 27 29.39 -9.64 -31.04
CA ARG A 27 28.48 -10.76 -30.83
C ARG A 27 27.57 -10.55 -29.62
N MET A 28 28.03 -9.88 -28.55
CA MET A 28 27.16 -9.47 -27.45
C MET A 28 26.09 -8.47 -27.91
N ALA A 29 26.48 -7.50 -28.73
CA ALA A 29 25.57 -6.52 -29.29
C ALA A 29 24.54 -7.16 -30.22
N GLU A 30 24.93 -8.11 -31.09
CA GLU A 30 23.99 -8.95 -31.86
C GLU A 30 22.99 -9.67 -30.95
N LEU A 31 23.43 -10.02 -29.74
CA LEU A 31 22.59 -10.62 -28.71
C LEU A 31 21.80 -9.58 -27.88
N GLY A 32 21.80 -8.31 -28.25
CA GLY A 32 21.08 -7.26 -27.52
C GLY A 32 21.61 -7.01 -26.11
N VAL A 33 22.85 -7.42 -25.84
CA VAL A 33 23.50 -7.34 -24.53
C VAL A 33 24.59 -6.28 -24.59
N SER A 34 24.53 -5.31 -23.68
CA SER A 34 25.63 -4.37 -23.46
C SER A 34 26.62 -4.94 -22.45
N PHE A 35 27.90 -4.59 -22.55
CA PHE A 35 28.90 -5.06 -21.59
C PHE A 35 29.57 -3.90 -20.87
N GLU A 36 29.60 -3.98 -19.55
CA GLU A 36 30.31 -3.06 -18.67
C GLU A 36 31.61 -3.72 -18.19
N ARG A 37 32.73 -3.22 -18.72
CA ARG A 37 34.08 -3.67 -18.34
C ARG A 37 34.46 -3.05 -17.00
N GLN A 38 35.04 -3.86 -16.12
CA GLN A 38 35.65 -3.39 -14.89
C GLN A 38 37.00 -2.72 -15.19
N PRO A 39 37.23 -1.48 -14.71
CA PRO A 39 38.51 -0.80 -14.84
C PRO A 39 39.68 -1.63 -14.31
N ASP A 40 40.87 -1.47 -14.89
CA ASP A 40 42.06 -2.19 -14.42
C ASP A 40 42.45 -1.75 -13.00
N GLY A 41 42.61 -2.72 -12.11
CA GLY A 41 42.98 -2.49 -10.71
C GLY A 41 41.88 -1.91 -9.82
N SER A 42 40.64 -1.77 -10.30
CA SER A 42 39.51 -1.42 -9.41
C SER A 42 38.99 -2.65 -8.67
N ASP A 43 38.44 -2.46 -7.47
CA ASP A 43 37.75 -3.55 -6.76
C ASP A 43 36.23 -3.52 -7.02
N SER A 44 35.76 -2.87 -8.09
CA SER A 44 34.32 -2.67 -8.38
C SER A 44 33.60 -3.87 -9.01
N CYS A 45 34.12 -5.10 -8.83
CA CYS A 45 33.62 -6.30 -9.51
C CYS A 45 32.13 -6.56 -9.27
N ALA A 46 31.61 -6.33 -8.05
CA ALA A 46 30.19 -6.51 -7.73
C ALA A 46 29.28 -5.54 -8.50
N VAL A 47 29.68 -4.27 -8.63
CA VAL A 47 28.93 -3.23 -9.35
C VAL A 47 28.76 -3.62 -10.82
N HIS A 48 29.87 -3.94 -11.49
CA HIS A 48 29.85 -4.27 -12.91
C HIS A 48 29.13 -5.60 -13.17
N SER A 49 29.25 -6.57 -12.26
CA SER A 49 28.53 -7.85 -12.36
C SER A 49 27.02 -7.65 -12.28
N LEU A 50 26.55 -6.84 -11.31
CA LEU A 50 25.13 -6.49 -11.21
C LEU A 50 24.65 -5.75 -12.46
N ASN A 51 25.35 -4.71 -12.91
CA ASN A 51 24.99 -3.96 -14.12
C ASN A 51 24.92 -4.86 -15.37
N ASN A 52 25.87 -5.79 -15.51
CA ASN A 52 25.86 -6.76 -16.61
C ASN A 52 24.69 -7.76 -16.51
N LEU A 53 24.18 -8.03 -15.31
CA LEU A 53 23.07 -8.97 -15.07
C LEU A 53 21.69 -8.31 -15.26
N THR A 54 21.52 -7.09 -14.75
CA THR A 54 20.22 -6.41 -14.64
C THR A 54 19.91 -5.47 -15.80
N GLN A 55 20.79 -5.39 -16.79
CA GLN A 55 20.53 -4.58 -17.97
C GLN A 55 19.30 -5.07 -18.75
N PRO A 56 18.51 -4.15 -19.33
CA PRO A 56 17.47 -4.52 -20.28
C PRO A 56 18.09 -5.19 -21.52
N ILE A 57 17.34 -6.11 -22.14
CA ILE A 57 17.70 -6.61 -23.47
C ILE A 57 17.31 -5.54 -24.47
N LEU A 58 18.27 -5.12 -25.30
CA LEU A 58 18.10 -4.01 -26.24
C LEU A 58 18.08 -4.51 -27.69
N PRO A 59 17.55 -3.71 -28.63
CA PRO A 59 17.80 -3.91 -30.05
C PRO A 59 19.32 -3.96 -30.32
N PRO A 60 19.79 -4.79 -31.27
CA PRO A 60 21.22 -4.99 -31.48
C PRO A 60 22.02 -3.70 -31.74
N GLU A 61 21.46 -2.77 -32.50
CA GLU A 61 22.09 -1.47 -32.81
C GLU A 61 22.29 -0.64 -31.54
N GLN A 62 21.26 -0.53 -30.69
CA GLN A 62 21.36 0.19 -29.42
C GLN A 62 22.35 -0.49 -28.46
N ALA A 63 22.36 -1.82 -28.40
CA ALA A 63 23.34 -2.56 -27.59
C ALA A 63 24.78 -2.33 -28.08
N ALA A 64 24.99 -2.24 -29.40
CA ALA A 64 26.28 -1.92 -30.01
C ALA A 64 26.73 -0.51 -29.63
N ASP A 65 25.86 0.48 -29.78
CA ASP A 65 26.17 1.88 -29.49
C ASP A 65 26.51 2.09 -28.01
N ILE A 66 25.74 1.51 -27.09
CA ILE A 66 26.02 1.57 -25.65
C ILE A 66 27.34 0.89 -25.32
N SER A 67 27.60 -0.27 -25.90
CA SER A 67 28.87 -1.00 -25.67
C SER A 67 30.05 -0.19 -26.19
N ALA A 68 29.93 0.41 -27.38
CA ALA A 68 30.96 1.26 -27.97
C ALA A 68 31.20 2.52 -27.10
N ALA A 69 30.14 3.18 -26.64
CA ALA A 69 30.23 4.33 -25.74
C ALA A 69 30.91 3.98 -24.41
N ARG A 70 30.57 2.83 -23.81
CA ARG A 70 31.21 2.35 -22.57
C ARG A 70 32.68 2.02 -22.75
N VAL A 71 33.05 1.38 -23.87
CA VAL A 71 34.46 1.10 -24.19
C VAL A 71 35.22 2.40 -24.42
N ALA A 72 34.66 3.36 -25.16
CA ALA A 72 35.28 4.66 -25.38
C ALA A 72 35.48 5.42 -24.06
N ALA A 73 34.48 5.43 -23.18
CA ALA A 73 34.58 6.04 -21.86
C ALA A 73 35.64 5.36 -20.97
N ALA A 74 35.73 4.02 -21.00
CA ALA A 74 36.76 3.29 -20.27
C ALA A 74 38.18 3.60 -20.78
N VAL A 75 38.37 3.65 -22.11
CA VAL A 75 39.65 4.01 -22.73
C VAL A 75 40.04 5.46 -22.43
N ALA A 76 39.08 6.38 -22.43
CA ALA A 76 39.32 7.77 -22.06
C ALA A 76 39.68 7.91 -20.57
N ALA A 77 39.00 7.17 -19.69
CA ALA A 77 39.33 7.12 -18.26
C ALA A 77 40.75 6.58 -18.01
N GLU A 78 41.18 5.55 -18.76
CA GLU A 78 42.57 5.05 -18.73
C GLU A 78 43.60 6.12 -19.13
N ARG A 79 43.20 7.14 -19.92
CA ARG A 79 44.03 8.30 -20.29
C ARG A 79 43.90 9.48 -19.34
N GLY A 80 43.05 9.39 -18.31
CA GLY A 80 42.73 10.51 -17.42
C GLY A 80 41.81 11.56 -18.05
N GLU A 81 41.15 11.24 -19.16
CA GLU A 81 40.18 12.11 -19.83
C GLU A 81 38.78 11.88 -19.24
N ARG A 82 38.05 12.98 -18.96
CA ARG A 82 36.66 12.91 -18.53
C ARG A 82 35.76 12.96 -19.75
N VAL A 83 35.07 11.86 -20.05
CA VAL A 83 34.06 11.80 -21.11
C VAL A 83 32.70 11.95 -20.46
N GLU A 84 32.02 13.07 -20.74
CA GLU A 84 30.61 13.23 -20.41
C GLU A 84 29.79 12.57 -21.52
N LEU A 85 29.12 11.46 -21.20
CA LEU A 85 28.17 10.81 -22.09
C LEU A 85 26.85 11.60 -22.05
N GLU A 86 26.79 12.74 -22.75
CA GLU A 86 25.56 13.53 -22.86
C GLU A 86 24.49 12.77 -23.68
N GLY A 87 23.26 12.72 -23.16
CA GLY A 87 22.07 12.22 -23.89
C GLY A 87 21.75 10.73 -23.75
N TRP A 88 22.62 9.93 -23.11
CA TRP A 88 22.38 8.49 -22.90
C TRP A 88 22.15 8.23 -21.41
N GLU A 89 20.96 8.58 -20.92
CA GLU A 89 20.51 8.27 -19.54
C GLU A 89 20.22 6.77 -19.33
N MET A 90 20.88 5.85 -20.05
CA MET A 90 21.09 4.50 -19.51
C MET A 90 22.26 4.54 -18.53
N GLN A 91 22.06 5.30 -17.45
CA GLN A 91 22.95 5.27 -16.31
C GLN A 91 23.08 3.81 -15.87
N SER A 92 24.31 3.33 -15.72
CA SER A 92 24.61 2.12 -14.97
C SER A 92 23.70 2.08 -13.74
N LEU A 93 22.83 1.08 -13.68
CA LEU A 93 21.74 1.04 -12.70
C LEU A 93 22.31 1.06 -11.27
N PHE A 94 23.42 0.37 -11.08
CA PHE A 94 24.22 0.34 -9.87
C PHE A 94 25.45 1.22 -10.03
N LYS A 95 25.66 2.07 -9.02
CA LYS A 95 26.88 2.87 -8.84
C LYS A 95 27.61 2.38 -7.59
N LEU A 96 28.91 2.66 -7.52
CA LEU A 96 29.73 2.31 -6.34
C LEU A 96 29.12 2.82 -5.03
N LYS A 97 28.57 4.05 -5.05
CA LYS A 97 27.91 4.65 -3.89
C LYS A 97 26.70 3.85 -3.38
N ASP A 98 26.00 3.14 -4.26
CA ASP A 98 24.81 2.38 -3.89
C ASP A 98 25.22 1.17 -3.02
N LEU A 99 26.30 0.47 -3.39
CA LEU A 99 26.84 -0.65 -2.61
C LEU A 99 27.53 -0.17 -1.33
N GLN A 100 28.22 0.98 -1.36
CA GLN A 100 28.80 1.59 -0.15
C GLN A 100 27.72 1.98 0.86
N GLN A 101 26.61 2.54 0.38
CA GLN A 101 25.46 2.85 1.22
C GLN A 101 24.85 1.57 1.81
N ALA A 102 24.56 0.57 0.98
CA ALA A 102 24.01 -0.71 1.43
C ALA A 102 24.91 -1.41 2.47
N GLU A 103 26.23 -1.41 2.25
CA GLU A 103 27.19 -1.96 3.22
C GLU A 103 27.14 -1.22 4.56
N SER A 104 27.01 0.11 4.53
CA SER A 104 26.88 0.90 5.76
C SER A 104 25.58 0.62 6.50
N GLU A 105 24.47 0.39 5.78
CA GLU A 105 23.17 0.04 6.35
C GLU A 105 23.20 -1.36 6.98
N CYS A 106 23.71 -2.38 6.28
CA CYS A 106 23.85 -3.74 6.82
C CYS A 106 24.68 -3.77 8.12
N ARG A 107 25.77 -3.01 8.17
CA ARG A 107 26.59 -2.92 9.40
C ARG A 107 25.86 -2.25 10.56
N LEU A 108 25.02 -1.26 10.29
CA LEU A 108 24.21 -0.62 11.33
C LEU A 108 23.18 -1.60 11.91
N GLU A 109 22.57 -2.42 11.06
CA GLU A 109 21.65 -3.50 11.48
C GLU A 109 22.37 -4.55 12.33
N GLU A 110 23.54 -5.04 11.90
CA GLU A 110 24.36 -5.98 12.68
C GLU A 110 24.75 -5.41 14.06
N CYS A 111 25.04 -4.11 14.14
CA CYS A 111 25.34 -3.44 15.40
C CYS A 111 24.12 -3.38 16.32
N ASN A 112 22.93 -3.14 15.76
CA ASN A 112 21.67 -3.03 16.51
C ASN A 112 21.14 -4.38 17.01
N ASP A 113 21.33 -5.45 16.21
CA ASP A 113 20.88 -6.80 16.55
C ASP A 113 21.88 -7.57 17.44
N SER A 114 23.10 -7.06 17.58
CA SER A 114 24.06 -7.65 18.50
C SER A 114 23.58 -7.51 19.96
N PHE A 115 23.41 -8.63 20.67
CA PHE A 115 23.17 -8.71 22.13
C PHE A 115 24.34 -8.16 22.98
N LEU A 116 25.31 -7.49 22.34
CA LEU A 116 26.46 -6.92 23.02
C LEU A 116 26.04 -5.63 23.73
N PRO A 117 26.46 -5.40 24.98
CA PRO A 117 26.21 -4.15 25.67
C PRO A 117 26.68 -2.96 24.82
N ALA A 118 25.95 -1.84 24.82
CA ALA A 118 26.26 -0.66 23.99
C ALA A 118 27.71 -0.17 24.07
N ALA A 119 28.38 -0.39 25.21
CA ALA A 119 29.80 -0.10 25.41
C ALA A 119 30.73 -1.00 24.57
N VAL A 120 30.37 -2.28 24.37
CA VAL A 120 31.12 -3.25 23.55
C VAL A 120 30.84 -3.01 22.06
N SER A 121 29.61 -2.66 21.68
CA SER A 121 29.31 -2.25 20.29
C SER A 121 30.06 -0.98 19.91
N SER A 122 30.12 0.03 20.79
CA SER A 122 30.96 1.22 20.59
C SER A 122 32.45 0.88 20.48
N LEU A 123 32.94 -0.08 21.28
CA LEU A 123 34.34 -0.53 21.23
C LEU A 123 34.64 -1.34 19.96
N MET A 124 33.69 -2.12 19.43
CA MET A 124 33.82 -2.80 18.14
C MET A 124 33.76 -1.83 16.97
N SER A 125 32.89 -0.82 16.98
CA SER A 125 32.91 0.26 15.98
C SER A 125 34.27 0.99 15.99
N LEU A 126 34.81 1.30 17.17
CA LEU A 126 36.14 1.91 17.31
C LEU A 126 37.29 0.97 16.92
N ARG A 127 37.15 -0.35 17.12
CA ARG A 127 38.17 -1.33 16.71
C ARG A 127 38.18 -1.60 15.22
N MET A 128 37.01 -1.55 14.57
CA MET A 128 36.88 -1.69 13.13
C MET A 128 37.40 -0.47 12.37
N ASP A 129 37.34 0.72 12.98
CA ASP A 129 38.04 1.93 12.51
C ASP A 129 39.56 1.92 12.80
N SER A 130 40.05 0.95 13.60
CA SER A 130 41.45 0.85 14.03
C SER A 130 42.30 -0.16 13.26
N SER A 131 41.80 -0.72 12.14
CA SER A 131 42.74 -1.35 11.20
C SER A 131 43.76 -0.29 10.79
N LEU A 132 45.05 -0.59 11.02
CA LEU A 132 46.25 0.24 10.82
C LEU A 132 46.47 0.69 9.37
N ASP A 133 45.43 1.23 8.73
CA ASP A 133 45.41 1.67 7.34
C ASP A 133 45.17 3.19 7.31
N ASP A 134 46.26 3.94 7.45
CA ASP A 134 46.48 5.33 7.03
C ASP A 134 45.26 6.27 6.95
N GLY A 135 44.48 6.42 8.03
CA GLY A 135 43.57 7.56 8.22
C GLY A 135 42.56 7.84 7.09
N ARG A 136 42.29 6.89 6.20
CA ARG A 136 41.30 7.06 5.14
C ARG A 136 39.93 6.83 5.74
N SER A 137 39.11 7.87 5.74
CA SER A 137 37.72 7.80 6.20
C SER A 137 36.99 6.58 5.62
N PRO A 138 35.94 6.04 6.29
CA PRO A 138 35.11 4.93 5.79
C PRO A 138 34.63 5.07 4.34
N LYS A 139 34.66 6.29 3.77
CA LYS A 139 34.43 6.59 2.34
C LYS A 139 35.44 5.97 1.37
N ALA A 140 36.50 5.30 1.84
CA ALA A 140 37.60 4.81 1.01
C ALA A 140 37.69 3.29 0.84
N ARG A 141 36.77 2.47 1.40
CA ARG A 141 36.77 1.03 1.10
C ARG A 141 36.52 0.81 -0.40
N THR A 142 37.46 0.11 -1.04
CA THR A 142 37.75 0.22 -2.48
C THR A 142 36.93 -0.68 -3.40
N GLY A 143 35.98 -1.48 -2.90
CA GLY A 143 35.01 -2.20 -3.74
C GLY A 143 34.81 -3.70 -3.45
N MET A 144 35.53 -4.27 -2.48
CA MET A 144 35.32 -5.64 -2.03
C MET A 144 34.07 -5.73 -1.13
N PHE A 145 32.89 -5.78 -1.73
CA PHE A 145 31.62 -5.84 -1.01
C PHE A 145 31.26 -7.26 -0.59
N GLU A 146 30.70 -7.39 0.61
CA GLU A 146 30.07 -8.61 1.07
C GLU A 146 28.73 -8.85 0.36
N VAL A 147 28.30 -10.11 0.29
CA VAL A 147 27.08 -10.47 -0.42
C VAL A 147 25.83 -9.79 0.17
N GLU A 148 25.76 -9.56 1.48
CA GLU A 148 24.61 -8.89 2.09
C GLU A 148 24.45 -7.44 1.60
N ALA A 149 25.57 -6.70 1.46
CA ALA A 149 25.55 -5.37 0.86
C ALA A 149 25.10 -5.42 -0.62
N VAL A 150 25.52 -6.45 -1.36
CA VAL A 150 25.11 -6.67 -2.76
C VAL A 150 23.60 -6.98 -2.84
N LYS A 151 23.07 -7.82 -1.94
CA LYS A 151 21.63 -8.14 -1.83
C LYS A 151 20.82 -6.89 -1.52
N ALA A 152 21.22 -6.12 -0.51
CA ALA A 152 20.55 -4.88 -0.11
C ALA A 152 20.56 -3.83 -1.23
N ALA A 153 21.70 -3.63 -1.91
CA ALA A 153 21.79 -2.74 -3.06
C ALA A 153 20.87 -3.17 -4.21
N ALA A 154 20.86 -4.48 -4.54
CA ALA A 154 19.97 -5.04 -5.55
C ALA A 154 18.49 -4.81 -5.22
N ARG A 155 18.11 -5.06 -3.96
CA ARG A 155 16.74 -4.87 -3.45
C ARG A 155 16.27 -3.44 -3.57
N ALA A 156 17.12 -2.47 -3.24
CA ALA A 156 16.84 -1.04 -3.39
C ALA A 156 16.59 -0.61 -4.85
N LYS A 157 17.01 -1.42 -5.84
CA LYS A 157 16.79 -1.18 -7.27
C LYS A 157 15.71 -2.08 -7.88
N GLY A 158 14.97 -2.85 -7.08
CA GLY A 158 13.88 -3.72 -7.56
C GLY A 158 14.32 -5.12 -8.02
N PHE A 159 15.52 -5.56 -7.64
CA PHE A 159 16.04 -6.90 -7.92
C PHE A 159 16.21 -7.68 -6.63
N GLU A 160 16.15 -9.00 -6.67
CA GLU A 160 16.44 -9.83 -5.50
C GLU A 160 17.58 -10.80 -5.83
N VAL A 161 18.60 -10.83 -4.98
CA VAL A 161 19.75 -11.73 -5.07
C VAL A 161 19.53 -12.83 -4.03
N ILE A 162 19.25 -14.04 -4.49
CA ILE A 162 18.71 -15.10 -3.65
C ILE A 162 19.86 -15.97 -3.13
N ASP A 163 19.85 -16.25 -1.82
CA ASP A 163 20.78 -17.20 -1.22
C ASP A 163 20.25 -18.62 -1.35
N VAL A 164 20.95 -19.44 -2.11
CA VAL A 164 20.69 -20.86 -2.29
C VAL A 164 21.85 -21.67 -1.74
N GLU A 165 21.54 -22.77 -1.07
CA GLU A 165 22.56 -23.68 -0.58
C GLU A 165 23.35 -24.27 -1.76
N PRO A 166 24.70 -24.22 -1.73
CA PRO A 166 25.50 -24.72 -2.83
C PRO A 166 25.52 -26.25 -2.84
N THR A 167 24.78 -26.83 -3.78
CA THR A 167 24.78 -28.28 -4.05
C THR A 167 25.89 -28.63 -5.06
N PRO A 168 26.64 -29.72 -4.86
CA PRO A 168 27.76 -30.05 -5.75
C PRO A 168 27.33 -30.59 -7.13
N CYS A 169 26.07 -30.99 -7.30
CA CYS A 169 25.57 -31.59 -8.52
C CYS A 169 24.29 -30.88 -8.98
N TRP A 170 24.24 -30.52 -10.25
CA TRP A 170 23.10 -29.82 -10.86
C TRP A 170 21.82 -30.64 -10.85
N GLU A 171 21.96 -31.96 -11.04
CA GLU A 171 20.87 -32.92 -11.17
C GLU A 171 20.26 -33.35 -9.83
N GLU A 172 20.84 -32.94 -8.70
CA GLU A 172 20.24 -33.18 -7.38
C GLU A 172 18.88 -32.47 -7.27
N LEU A 173 17.88 -33.19 -6.74
CA LEU A 173 16.49 -32.70 -6.64
C LEU A 173 16.39 -31.34 -5.93
N ASP A 174 17.26 -31.12 -4.94
CA ASP A 174 17.28 -29.92 -4.11
C ASP A 174 18.28 -28.86 -4.59
N CYS A 175 18.88 -29.03 -5.78
CA CYS A 175 19.77 -28.04 -6.37
C CYS A 175 19.01 -26.73 -6.65
N GLY A 176 19.19 -25.76 -5.76
CA GLY A 176 18.52 -24.47 -5.84
C GLY A 176 18.79 -23.78 -7.17
N ALA A 177 20.04 -23.78 -7.63
CA ALA A 177 20.41 -23.17 -8.91
C ALA A 177 19.63 -23.79 -10.09
N ALA A 178 19.60 -25.12 -10.20
CA ALA A 178 18.88 -25.83 -11.26
C ALA A 178 17.38 -25.52 -11.26
N ARG A 179 16.78 -25.42 -10.07
CA ARG A 179 15.37 -25.14 -9.90
C ARG A 179 14.95 -23.81 -10.53
N TYR A 180 15.70 -22.72 -10.32
CA TYR A 180 15.38 -21.42 -10.94
C TYR A 180 15.48 -21.44 -12.47
N ALA A 181 16.53 -22.09 -13.02
CA ALA A 181 16.68 -22.20 -14.46
C ALA A 181 15.52 -22.99 -15.09
N GLN A 182 15.16 -24.13 -14.49
CA GLN A 182 14.06 -24.96 -14.97
C GLN A 182 12.71 -24.23 -14.87
N ALA A 183 12.42 -23.62 -13.71
CA ALA A 183 11.19 -22.85 -13.50
C ALA A 183 11.05 -21.70 -14.51
N ALA A 184 12.15 -21.00 -14.82
CA ALA A 184 12.14 -19.93 -15.81
C ALA A 184 11.80 -20.46 -17.20
N ARG A 185 12.40 -21.58 -17.62
CA ARG A 185 12.09 -22.23 -18.91
C ARG A 185 10.62 -22.65 -19.00
N ASP A 186 10.09 -23.30 -17.98
CA ASP A 186 8.71 -23.81 -17.98
C ASP A 186 7.66 -22.70 -18.01
N LEU A 187 7.94 -21.57 -17.34
CA LEU A 187 7.05 -20.41 -17.31
C LEU A 187 7.18 -19.51 -18.55
N GLU A 188 8.37 -19.38 -19.12
CA GLU A 188 8.56 -18.64 -20.38
C GLU A 188 8.00 -19.39 -21.59
N ALA A 189 8.08 -20.73 -21.62
CA ALA A 189 7.40 -21.54 -22.63
C ALA A 189 5.86 -21.32 -22.61
N LYS A 190 5.36 -20.88 -21.46
CA LYS A 190 3.97 -20.48 -21.24
C LYS A 190 3.70 -19.01 -21.61
N GLY A 191 4.67 -18.24 -22.08
CA GLY A 191 4.52 -16.83 -22.45
C GLY A 191 4.63 -15.85 -21.28
N CYS A 192 5.26 -16.25 -20.17
CA CYS A 192 5.56 -15.33 -19.07
C CYS A 192 6.75 -14.43 -19.41
N GLU A 193 6.85 -13.30 -18.70
CA GLU A 193 7.99 -12.40 -18.81
C GLU A 193 9.26 -13.01 -18.20
N ARG A 194 10.42 -12.52 -18.64
CA ARG A 194 11.71 -12.91 -18.08
C ARG A 194 11.87 -12.33 -16.68
N TRP A 195 11.52 -13.13 -15.67
CA TRP A 195 11.70 -12.79 -14.26
C TRP A 195 13.05 -13.24 -13.71
N PHE A 196 13.59 -14.36 -14.21
CA PHE A 196 14.88 -14.89 -13.83
C PHE A 196 15.98 -14.39 -14.78
N LEU A 197 16.90 -13.60 -14.24
CA LEU A 197 17.93 -12.91 -15.04
C LEU A 197 19.16 -13.78 -15.26
N GLY A 198 19.47 -14.68 -14.32
CA GLY A 198 20.66 -15.52 -14.35
C GLY A 198 21.30 -15.61 -12.97
N TYR A 199 22.60 -15.86 -12.92
CA TYR A 199 23.35 -16.02 -11.67
C TYR A 199 24.39 -14.92 -11.50
N LEU A 200 24.45 -14.36 -10.30
CA LEU A 200 25.63 -13.67 -9.81
C LEU A 200 26.55 -14.72 -9.17
N VAL A 201 27.76 -14.86 -9.69
CA VAL A 201 28.74 -15.83 -9.19
C VAL A 201 29.79 -15.12 -8.35
N TYR A 202 30.02 -15.64 -7.16
CA TYR A 202 31.05 -15.17 -6.24
C TYR A 202 32.13 -16.23 -6.07
N GLU A 203 33.37 -15.90 -6.43
CA GLU A 203 34.55 -16.75 -6.25
C GLU A 203 35.44 -16.21 -5.13
N ARG A 204 35.85 -17.10 -4.22
CA ARG A 204 36.80 -16.85 -3.12
C ARG A 204 37.84 -17.97 -3.02
N ILE A 205 38.35 -18.43 -4.17
CA ILE A 205 39.34 -19.52 -4.21
C ILE A 205 40.68 -19.02 -3.64
N PRO A 206 41.31 -19.74 -2.68
CA PRO A 206 42.60 -19.35 -2.12
C PRO A 206 43.66 -19.15 -3.20
N GLY A 207 44.46 -18.09 -3.07
CA GLY A 207 45.47 -17.70 -4.06
C GLY A 207 44.92 -16.88 -5.23
N ARG A 208 43.60 -16.67 -5.31
CA ARG A 208 42.96 -15.74 -6.25
C ARG A 208 42.35 -14.56 -5.49
N ALA A 209 42.25 -13.41 -6.14
CA ALA A 209 41.45 -12.30 -5.64
C ALA A 209 39.97 -12.72 -5.58
N MET A 210 39.23 -12.28 -4.56
CA MET A 210 37.79 -12.51 -4.53
C MET A 210 37.15 -11.76 -5.69
N HIS A 211 36.21 -12.40 -6.38
CA HIS A 211 35.71 -11.86 -7.64
C HIS A 211 34.23 -12.15 -7.82
N TYR A 212 33.50 -11.16 -8.29
CA TYR A 212 32.14 -11.33 -8.81
C TYR A 212 32.18 -11.33 -10.33
N TYR A 213 31.43 -12.25 -10.92
CA TYR A 213 31.06 -12.20 -12.34
C TYR A 213 29.64 -12.72 -12.52
N THR A 214 29.11 -12.59 -13.72
CA THR A 214 27.71 -12.89 -13.99
C THR A 214 27.57 -13.99 -15.02
N ILE A 215 26.56 -14.84 -14.85
CA ILE A 215 26.04 -15.73 -15.89
C ILE A 215 24.64 -15.23 -16.25
N LEU A 216 24.53 -14.50 -17.35
CA LEU A 216 23.29 -13.92 -17.83
C LEU A 216 22.51 -14.96 -18.63
N ARG A 217 21.24 -15.16 -18.26
CA ARG A 217 20.31 -16.02 -18.99
C ARG A 217 19.57 -15.23 -20.06
N ARG A 218 19.47 -15.75 -21.28
CA ARG A 218 18.62 -15.18 -22.33
C ARG A 218 17.60 -16.20 -22.82
N GLY A 219 16.32 -15.90 -22.59
CA GLY A 219 15.21 -16.76 -22.97
C GLY A 219 15.08 -16.93 -24.50
N ALA A 220 14.50 -18.07 -24.90
CA ALA A 220 14.35 -18.47 -26.31
C ALA A 220 13.54 -17.47 -27.16
N GLY A 221 12.60 -16.74 -26.56
CA GLY A 221 11.73 -15.79 -27.27
C GLY A 221 12.39 -14.46 -27.67
N CYS A 222 13.62 -14.18 -27.20
CA CYS A 222 14.27 -12.89 -27.43
C CYS A 222 15.11 -12.82 -28.72
N MET A 223 15.20 -13.91 -29.48
CA MET A 223 16.03 -14.02 -30.68
C MET A 223 15.16 -14.27 -31.91
N ALA A 224 15.12 -13.31 -32.83
CA ALA A 224 14.43 -13.47 -34.11
C ALA A 224 15.03 -14.67 -34.87
N GLY A 225 14.29 -15.79 -34.90
CA GLY A 225 14.63 -16.97 -35.69
C GLY A 225 15.54 -18.03 -35.04
N LYS A 226 15.79 -17.98 -33.73
CA LYS A 226 16.50 -19.07 -33.02
C LYS A 226 15.76 -19.45 -31.73
N GLU A 227 15.21 -20.66 -31.70
CA GLU A 227 14.45 -21.22 -30.57
C GLU A 227 15.30 -21.61 -29.35
N GLN A 228 16.61 -21.37 -29.37
CA GLN A 228 17.51 -21.84 -28.31
C GLN A 228 17.79 -20.75 -27.28
N GLU A 229 17.55 -21.11 -26.01
CA GLU A 229 18.02 -20.36 -24.85
C GLU A 229 19.55 -20.21 -24.91
N ALA A 230 20.07 -19.03 -24.55
CA ALA A 230 21.49 -18.74 -24.54
C ALA A 230 21.95 -18.29 -23.16
N TRP A 231 23.12 -18.75 -22.75
CA TRP A 231 23.73 -18.39 -21.47
C TRP A 231 25.04 -17.67 -21.71
N LEU A 232 25.23 -16.50 -21.10
CA LEU A 232 26.39 -15.66 -21.34
C LEU A 232 27.17 -15.52 -20.03
N LEU A 233 28.39 -16.02 -20.01
CA LEU A 233 29.34 -15.71 -18.93
C LEU A 233 29.94 -14.34 -19.21
N LEU A 234 29.66 -13.38 -18.33
CA LEU A 234 30.10 -11.99 -18.39
C LEU A 234 30.99 -11.68 -17.19
N ASP A 235 32.30 -11.65 -17.42
CA ASP A 235 33.35 -11.36 -16.46
C ASP A 235 33.91 -9.96 -16.75
N GLY A 236 33.74 -9.02 -15.82
CA GLY A 236 34.21 -7.63 -15.96
C GLY A 236 35.71 -7.49 -16.22
N LEU A 237 36.49 -8.54 -15.93
CA LEU A 237 37.94 -8.61 -16.20
C LEU A 237 38.28 -9.00 -17.65
N ASP A 238 37.29 -9.19 -18.53
CA ASP A 238 37.52 -9.44 -19.95
C ASP A 238 38.31 -8.29 -20.60
N ARG A 239 39.34 -8.63 -21.38
CA ARG A 239 40.22 -7.68 -22.09
C ARG A 239 40.18 -7.92 -23.60
N GLY A 240 39.06 -8.42 -24.10
CA GLY A 240 38.83 -8.75 -25.50
C GLY A 240 39.76 -9.87 -26.00
N PRO A 241 40.17 -9.83 -27.28
CA PRO A 241 40.95 -10.90 -27.90
C PRO A 241 42.26 -11.27 -27.20
N LYS A 242 42.83 -10.36 -26.41
CA LYS A 242 44.09 -10.58 -25.67
C LYS A 242 43.91 -11.50 -24.46
N SER A 243 42.74 -11.48 -23.83
CA SER A 243 42.41 -12.32 -22.68
C SER A 243 40.90 -12.52 -22.62
N PRO A 244 40.33 -13.31 -23.56
CA PRO A 244 38.89 -13.52 -23.63
C PRO A 244 38.44 -14.38 -22.45
N ARG A 245 37.61 -13.79 -21.59
CA ARG A 245 36.99 -14.38 -20.41
C ARG A 245 35.50 -14.62 -20.59
N ASN A 246 34.85 -13.80 -21.40
CA ASN A 246 33.43 -13.91 -21.70
C ASN A 246 33.16 -15.12 -22.61
N ARG A 247 32.05 -15.82 -22.34
CA ARG A 247 31.68 -17.04 -23.06
C ARG A 247 30.20 -17.04 -23.42
N LEU A 248 29.89 -17.56 -24.60
CA LEU A 248 28.55 -17.98 -24.98
C LEU A 248 28.44 -19.47 -24.74
N MET A 249 27.53 -19.86 -23.85
CA MET A 249 27.33 -21.22 -23.38
C MET A 249 25.95 -21.72 -23.83
N SER A 250 25.88 -22.99 -24.20
CA SER A 250 24.59 -23.71 -24.21
C SER A 250 24.10 -23.96 -22.78
N TYR A 251 22.88 -24.50 -22.65
CA TYR A 251 22.39 -24.94 -21.34
C TYR A 251 23.25 -26.08 -20.77
N GLU A 252 23.67 -27.03 -21.60
CA GLU A 252 24.55 -28.14 -21.23
C GLU A 252 25.94 -27.64 -20.81
N ASP A 253 26.49 -26.63 -21.51
CA ASP A 253 27.76 -26.00 -21.12
C ASP A 253 27.66 -25.35 -19.73
N MET A 254 26.53 -24.70 -19.42
CA MET A 254 26.30 -24.08 -18.12
C MET A 254 26.17 -25.14 -17.01
N ILE A 255 25.46 -26.24 -17.25
CA ILE A 255 25.41 -27.39 -16.32
C ILE A 255 26.81 -27.98 -16.12
N ALA A 256 27.54 -28.22 -17.21
CA ALA A 256 28.90 -28.75 -17.14
C ALA A 256 29.84 -27.79 -16.41
N PHE A 257 29.63 -26.47 -16.55
CA PHE A 257 30.36 -25.48 -15.79
C PHE A 257 30.06 -25.59 -14.30
N TYR A 258 28.78 -25.63 -13.92
CA TYR A 258 28.37 -25.81 -12.53
C TYR A 258 28.98 -27.09 -11.92
N ASN A 259 28.79 -28.24 -12.57
CA ASN A 259 29.28 -29.53 -12.08
C ASN A 259 30.82 -29.60 -11.99
N ARG A 260 31.56 -28.90 -12.86
CA ARG A 260 33.03 -28.78 -12.73
C ARG A 260 33.46 -28.02 -11.47
N ASN A 261 32.60 -27.16 -10.92
CA ASN A 261 32.86 -26.39 -9.71
C ASN A 261 32.40 -27.13 -8.42
N ALA A 262 31.95 -28.38 -8.51
CA ALA A 262 31.38 -29.18 -7.42
C ALA A 262 32.21 -29.16 -6.12
N ASP A 263 33.53 -29.36 -6.21
CA ASP A 263 34.38 -29.42 -5.02
C ASP A 263 34.56 -28.04 -4.35
N TRP A 264 34.47 -26.97 -5.12
CA TRP A 264 34.49 -25.61 -4.60
C TRP A 264 33.16 -25.21 -3.95
N PHE A 265 32.03 -25.75 -4.44
CA PHE A 265 30.73 -25.61 -3.77
C PHE A 265 30.73 -26.28 -2.39
N LYS A 266 31.24 -27.52 -2.28
CA LYS A 266 31.40 -28.23 -0.98
C LYS A 266 32.23 -27.43 0.02
N SER A 267 33.22 -26.70 -0.48
CA SER A 267 34.16 -25.90 0.33
C SER A 267 33.70 -24.45 0.51
N TRP A 268 32.51 -24.07 0.02
CA TRP A 268 31.97 -22.70 0.05
C TRP A 268 32.89 -21.64 -0.60
N LEU A 269 33.78 -22.07 -1.50
CA LEU A 269 34.73 -21.20 -2.20
C LEU A 269 34.14 -20.58 -3.45
N VAL A 270 33.05 -21.15 -3.97
CA VAL A 270 32.27 -20.61 -5.09
C VAL A 270 30.81 -20.63 -4.68
N ARG A 271 30.05 -19.58 -5.00
CA ARG A 271 28.61 -19.51 -4.79
C ARG A 271 27.91 -18.92 -6.01
N TRP A 272 26.76 -19.48 -6.36
CA TRP A 272 25.90 -18.98 -7.42
C TRP A 272 24.61 -18.46 -6.80
N TYR A 273 24.36 -17.16 -6.93
CA TYR A 273 23.16 -16.52 -6.43
C TYR A 273 22.20 -16.28 -7.59
N PRO A 274 21.03 -16.93 -7.62
CA PRO A 274 19.97 -16.58 -8.57
C PRO A 274 19.59 -15.11 -8.40
N VAL A 275 19.45 -14.39 -9.50
CA VAL A 275 19.00 -12.99 -9.49
C VAL A 275 17.71 -12.86 -10.26
N VAL A 276 16.71 -12.26 -9.61
CA VAL A 276 15.37 -12.06 -10.15
C VAL A 276 15.02 -10.58 -10.23
N ASP A 277 14.24 -10.22 -11.24
CA ASP A 277 13.53 -8.94 -11.29
C ASP A 277 12.23 -9.08 -10.48
N ARG A 278 12.09 -8.30 -9.40
CA ARG A 278 10.96 -8.42 -8.46
C ARG A 278 9.63 -8.14 -9.14
N ARG A 279 9.57 -7.12 -9.98
CA ARG A 279 8.32 -6.72 -10.67
C ARG A 279 7.91 -7.78 -11.69
N ALA A 280 8.86 -8.30 -12.46
CA ALA A 280 8.60 -9.36 -13.43
C ALA A 280 8.21 -10.68 -12.72
N ALA A 281 8.84 -11.00 -11.59
CA ALA A 281 8.49 -12.16 -10.77
C ALA A 281 7.05 -12.08 -10.25
N VAL A 282 6.67 -10.97 -9.60
CA VAL A 282 5.30 -10.72 -9.12
C VAL A 282 4.29 -10.86 -10.26
N THR A 283 4.54 -10.20 -11.39
CA THR A 283 3.68 -10.27 -12.59
C THR A 283 3.56 -11.70 -13.10
N THR A 284 4.65 -12.47 -13.07
CA THR A 284 4.66 -13.86 -13.50
C THR A 284 3.87 -14.76 -12.56
N VAL A 285 3.98 -14.59 -11.23
CA VAL A 285 3.15 -15.33 -10.28
C VAL A 285 1.67 -15.01 -10.52
N CYS A 286 1.29 -13.74 -10.67
CA CYS A 286 -0.09 -13.35 -10.97
C CYS A 286 -0.65 -14.07 -12.22
N ARG A 287 0.13 -14.07 -13.31
CA ARG A 287 -0.25 -14.75 -14.57
C ARG A 287 -0.30 -16.26 -14.43
N ALA A 288 0.66 -16.85 -13.73
CA ALA A 288 0.76 -18.30 -13.51
C ALA A 288 -0.44 -18.79 -12.68
N VAL A 289 -0.80 -18.08 -11.62
CA VAL A 289 -1.96 -18.39 -10.79
C VAL A 289 -3.26 -18.21 -11.58
N ALA A 290 -3.46 -17.08 -12.27
CA ALA A 290 -4.66 -16.85 -13.08
C ALA A 290 -4.84 -17.90 -14.20
N ARG A 291 -3.74 -18.46 -14.71
CA ARG A 291 -3.79 -19.59 -15.64
C ARG A 291 -4.13 -20.90 -14.93
N GLY A 292 -3.45 -21.23 -13.83
CA GLY A 292 -3.72 -22.43 -13.07
C GLY A 292 -5.16 -22.52 -12.58
N VAL A 293 -5.77 -21.39 -12.20
CA VAL A 293 -7.20 -21.33 -11.86
C VAL A 293 -8.08 -21.63 -13.07
N ARG A 294 -7.78 -21.06 -14.25
CA ARG A 294 -8.53 -21.36 -15.49
C ARG A 294 -8.43 -22.83 -15.86
N ASP A 295 -7.22 -23.38 -15.83
CA ASP A 295 -6.97 -24.79 -16.13
C ASP A 295 -7.73 -25.71 -15.15
N ALA A 296 -7.78 -25.34 -13.86
CA ALA A 296 -8.51 -26.09 -12.84
C ALA A 296 -10.05 -25.96 -12.93
N CYS A 297 -10.57 -24.84 -13.45
CA CYS A 297 -12.00 -24.59 -13.58
C CYS A 297 -12.60 -25.05 -14.93
N GLY A 298 -11.77 -25.44 -15.90
CA GLY A 298 -12.20 -25.88 -17.23
C GLY A 298 -12.67 -24.72 -18.13
N GLU A 299 -13.50 -25.04 -19.13
CA GLU A 299 -13.95 -24.10 -20.18
C GLU A 299 -14.98 -23.05 -19.70
N ARG A 300 -15.24 -22.92 -18.40
CA ARG A 300 -16.15 -21.87 -17.91
C ARG A 300 -15.58 -20.49 -18.27
N GLU A 301 -16.40 -19.64 -18.88
CA GLU A 301 -16.06 -18.24 -19.06
C GLU A 301 -16.03 -17.56 -17.69
N ILE A 302 -14.82 -17.39 -17.16
CA ILE A 302 -14.61 -16.68 -15.91
C ILE A 302 -14.14 -15.27 -16.25
N ALA A 303 -14.83 -14.26 -15.73
CA ALA A 303 -14.42 -12.88 -15.86
C ALA A 303 -12.98 -12.71 -15.34
N SER A 304 -12.10 -12.11 -16.15
CA SER A 304 -10.69 -11.89 -15.78
C SER A 304 -10.51 -11.15 -14.45
N ALA A 305 -11.47 -10.28 -14.10
CA ALA A 305 -11.51 -9.57 -12.84
C ALA A 305 -11.66 -10.48 -11.60
N LEU A 306 -12.12 -11.73 -11.77
CA LEU A 306 -12.29 -12.72 -10.70
C LEU A 306 -11.14 -13.74 -10.66
N LEU A 307 -10.19 -13.62 -11.59
CA LEU A 307 -9.07 -14.55 -11.74
C LEU A 307 -7.78 -13.81 -11.50
N GLY A 308 -7.35 -13.79 -10.24
CA GLY A 308 -6.05 -13.24 -9.93
C GLY A 308 -5.73 -13.21 -8.45
N ILE A 309 -4.47 -12.93 -8.20
CA ILE A 309 -3.93 -12.51 -6.90
C ILE A 309 -3.59 -11.03 -7.04
N SER A 310 -3.73 -10.28 -5.94
CA SER A 310 -3.19 -8.93 -5.88
C SER A 310 -1.65 -8.97 -6.03
N PRO A 311 -1.01 -7.96 -6.64
CA PRO A 311 0.44 -7.87 -6.70
C PRO A 311 1.10 -7.93 -5.32
N GLN A 312 0.47 -7.32 -4.31
CA GLN A 312 0.93 -7.31 -2.93
C GLN A 312 0.92 -8.73 -2.33
N ARG A 313 -0.14 -9.50 -2.54
CA ARG A 313 -0.22 -10.89 -2.07
C ARG A 313 0.77 -11.80 -2.79
N ALA A 314 0.97 -11.59 -4.10
CA ALA A 314 1.97 -12.31 -4.88
C ALA A 314 3.38 -12.06 -4.36
N GLU A 315 3.70 -10.80 -4.05
CA GLU A 315 4.98 -10.40 -3.46
C GLU A 315 5.16 -11.00 -2.06
N ALA A 316 4.14 -10.91 -1.20
CA ALA A 316 4.18 -11.51 0.14
C ALA A 316 4.40 -13.03 0.08
N ALA A 317 3.81 -13.74 -0.89
CA ALA A 317 4.05 -15.17 -1.09
C ALA A 317 5.50 -15.46 -1.53
N LEU A 318 6.05 -14.65 -2.44
CA LEU A 318 7.43 -14.76 -2.89
C LEU A 318 8.44 -14.52 -1.76
N ASP A 319 8.14 -13.60 -0.85
CA ASP A 319 9.06 -13.19 0.22
C ASP A 319 9.11 -14.17 1.41
N THR A 320 8.32 -15.26 1.39
CA THR A 320 8.35 -16.26 2.45
C THR A 320 9.69 -17.03 2.46
N PRO A 321 10.25 -17.37 3.65
CA PRO A 321 11.53 -18.08 3.77
C PRO A 321 11.58 -19.45 3.07
N GLU A 322 10.43 -20.09 2.89
CA GLU A 322 10.29 -21.39 2.23
C GLU A 322 10.33 -21.28 0.70
N ILE A 323 9.82 -20.17 0.15
CA ILE A 323 9.70 -19.91 -1.29
C ILE A 323 10.93 -19.16 -1.81
N ARG A 324 11.40 -18.12 -1.12
CA ARG A 324 12.57 -17.31 -1.48
C ARG A 324 12.56 -16.84 -2.94
N TRP A 325 11.47 -16.20 -3.37
CA TRP A 325 11.31 -15.69 -4.73
C TRP A 325 11.34 -16.76 -5.84
N ASP A 326 11.14 -18.04 -5.50
CA ASP A 326 10.87 -19.09 -6.48
C ASP A 326 9.42 -18.97 -7.01
N VAL A 327 9.29 -18.39 -8.21
CA VAL A 327 8.01 -18.09 -8.84
C VAL A 327 7.16 -19.35 -9.07
N ALA A 328 7.77 -20.47 -9.43
CA ALA A 328 7.04 -21.72 -9.66
C ALA A 328 6.48 -22.26 -8.34
N ARG A 329 7.29 -22.31 -7.28
CA ARG A 329 6.84 -22.75 -5.95
C ARG A 329 5.78 -21.80 -5.37
N ALA A 330 5.93 -20.48 -5.54
CA ALA A 330 4.93 -19.51 -5.13
C ALA A 330 3.57 -19.77 -5.79
N ALA A 331 3.56 -19.91 -7.11
CA ALA A 331 2.34 -20.19 -7.87
C ALA A 331 1.71 -21.52 -7.47
N THR A 332 2.50 -22.58 -7.32
CA THR A 332 2.02 -23.90 -6.85
C THR A 332 1.44 -23.82 -5.44
N SER A 333 2.12 -23.16 -4.50
CA SER A 333 1.64 -22.99 -3.12
C SER A 333 0.31 -22.25 -3.07
N LEU A 334 0.18 -21.17 -3.86
CA LEU A 334 -1.07 -20.40 -3.95
C LEU A 334 -2.20 -21.26 -4.53
N LEU A 335 -1.95 -21.99 -5.63
CA LEU A 335 -2.96 -22.89 -6.22
C LEU A 335 -3.35 -24.04 -5.26
N GLN A 336 -2.40 -24.54 -4.47
CA GLN A 336 -2.68 -25.57 -3.46
C GLN A 336 -3.49 -25.05 -2.26
N ALA A 337 -3.56 -23.73 -2.05
CA ALA A 337 -4.38 -23.11 -1.00
C ALA A 337 -5.85 -23.55 -1.07
N VAL A 338 -6.36 -23.87 -2.27
CA VAL A 338 -7.74 -24.38 -2.46
C VAL A 338 -8.01 -25.64 -1.65
N THR A 339 -7.00 -26.49 -1.45
CA THR A 339 -7.14 -27.72 -0.66
C THR A 339 -7.16 -27.45 0.84
N LEU A 340 -6.59 -26.32 1.27
CA LEU A 340 -6.62 -25.87 2.66
C LEU A 340 -7.98 -25.24 2.99
N VAL A 341 -8.66 -24.61 2.03
CA VAL A 341 -9.99 -24.04 2.22
C VAL A 341 -10.98 -25.09 2.75
N ASP A 342 -10.97 -26.31 2.20
CA ASP A 342 -11.85 -27.39 2.68
C ASP A 342 -11.56 -27.78 4.12
N ARG A 343 -10.28 -27.81 4.51
CA ARG A 343 -9.87 -28.13 5.88
C ARG A 343 -10.27 -27.02 6.85
N GLU A 344 -10.03 -25.77 6.48
CA GLU A 344 -10.43 -24.62 7.28
C GLU A 344 -11.95 -24.53 7.41
N LEU A 345 -12.69 -24.85 6.35
CA LEU A 345 -14.15 -24.90 6.37
C LEU A 345 -14.66 -25.94 7.36
N GLN A 346 -14.07 -27.15 7.37
CA GLN A 346 -14.39 -28.18 8.36
C GLN A 346 -14.09 -27.72 9.79
N VAL A 347 -12.95 -27.04 10.01
CA VAL A 347 -12.60 -26.47 11.31
C VAL A 347 -13.62 -25.42 11.75
N LEU A 348 -14.02 -24.52 10.85
CA LEU A 348 -15.01 -23.48 11.14
C LEU A 348 -16.41 -24.04 11.40
N GLN A 349 -16.79 -25.14 10.75
CA GLN A 349 -18.05 -25.84 11.02
C GLN A 349 -18.10 -26.47 12.42
N LEU A 350 -16.94 -26.85 12.97
CA LEU A 350 -16.81 -27.35 14.34
C LEU A 350 -16.80 -26.21 15.37
N ALA A 351 -16.51 -24.98 14.95
CA ALA A 351 -16.50 -23.83 15.84
C ALA A 351 -17.92 -23.39 16.21
N VAL A 352 -18.15 -23.15 17.49
CA VAL A 352 -19.43 -22.65 18.02
C VAL A 352 -19.26 -21.20 18.42
N SER A 353 -20.05 -20.30 17.85
CA SER A 353 -20.08 -18.92 18.29
C SER A 353 -20.73 -18.79 19.67
N GLU A 354 -20.38 -17.76 20.43
CA GLU A 354 -20.96 -17.50 21.75
C GLU A 354 -22.49 -17.43 21.70
N LYS A 355 -23.02 -16.71 20.70
CA LYS A 355 -24.47 -16.55 20.51
C LYS A 355 -25.16 -17.89 20.28
N ARG A 356 -24.55 -18.75 19.46
CA ARG A 356 -25.08 -20.09 19.18
C ARG A 356 -25.01 -20.98 20.42
N ALA A 357 -23.90 -20.97 21.14
CA ALA A 357 -23.75 -21.70 22.40
C ALA A 357 -24.79 -21.25 23.45
N ARG A 358 -25.03 -19.94 23.57
CA ARG A 358 -26.06 -19.38 24.47
C ARG A 358 -27.47 -19.83 24.07
N THR A 359 -27.77 -19.82 22.78
CA THR A 359 -29.07 -20.26 22.26
C THR A 359 -29.30 -21.74 22.55
N ASP A 360 -28.28 -22.59 22.31
CA ASP A 360 -28.36 -24.02 22.59
C ASP A 360 -28.51 -24.29 24.09
N LEU A 361 -27.85 -23.51 24.95
CA LEU A 361 -28.04 -23.56 26.41
C LEU A 361 -29.45 -23.14 26.82
N GLU A 362 -29.97 -22.02 26.32
CA GLU A 362 -31.31 -21.55 26.65
C GLU A 362 -32.39 -22.56 26.22
N GLN A 363 -32.24 -23.18 25.04
CA GLN A 363 -33.15 -24.23 24.55
C GLN A 363 -33.15 -25.50 25.40
N THR A 364 -32.04 -25.79 26.06
CA THR A 364 -31.87 -26.97 26.92
C THR A 364 -32.09 -26.65 28.40
N GLY A 365 -32.61 -25.46 28.72
CA GLY A 365 -32.83 -25.05 30.12
C GLY A 365 -31.53 -24.88 30.89
N TRP A 366 -30.46 -24.46 30.21
CA TRP A 366 -29.09 -24.32 30.71
C TRP A 366 -28.39 -25.64 31.10
N ASP A 367 -28.87 -26.77 30.58
CA ASP A 367 -28.16 -28.05 30.69
C ASP A 367 -27.00 -28.11 29.69
N PHE A 368 -25.79 -27.87 30.20
CA PHE A 368 -24.57 -27.84 29.38
C PHE A 368 -24.30 -29.16 28.66
N GLU A 369 -24.50 -30.32 29.30
CA GLU A 369 -24.25 -31.61 28.68
C GLU A 369 -25.23 -31.88 27.54
N GLN A 370 -26.51 -31.58 27.77
CA GLN A 370 -27.54 -31.73 26.75
C GLN A 370 -27.36 -30.73 25.60
N ALA A 371 -26.91 -29.50 25.88
CA ALA A 371 -26.60 -28.49 24.86
C ALA A 371 -25.46 -28.96 23.96
N VAL A 372 -24.34 -29.37 24.56
CA VAL A 372 -23.17 -29.88 23.83
C VAL A 372 -23.53 -31.12 23.02
N LYS A 373 -24.28 -32.06 23.60
CA LYS A 373 -24.73 -33.27 22.90
C LYS A 373 -25.64 -32.94 21.71
N SER A 374 -26.65 -32.09 21.92
CA SER A 374 -27.56 -31.68 20.85
C SER A 374 -26.83 -30.94 19.73
N HIS A 375 -25.84 -30.11 20.09
CA HIS A 375 -25.00 -29.40 19.14
C HIS A 375 -24.11 -30.36 18.35
N ALA A 376 -23.40 -31.26 19.02
CA ALA A 376 -22.56 -32.27 18.40
C ALA A 376 -23.37 -33.18 17.46
N GLU A 377 -24.56 -33.62 17.87
CA GLU A 377 -25.47 -34.38 17.01
C GLU A 377 -25.92 -33.58 15.79
N ARG A 378 -26.13 -32.27 15.92
CA ARG A 378 -26.49 -31.38 14.81
C ARG A 378 -25.35 -31.24 13.82
N ILE A 379 -24.12 -31.00 14.29
CA ILE A 379 -22.91 -30.98 13.46
C ILE A 379 -22.75 -32.34 12.78
N LEU A 380 -22.79 -33.44 13.52
CA LEU A 380 -22.65 -34.78 12.96
C LEU A 380 -23.72 -35.08 11.91
N LYS A 381 -24.96 -34.66 12.13
CA LYS A 381 -26.02 -34.75 11.12
C LYS A 381 -25.67 -33.92 9.90
N GLN A 382 -25.24 -32.67 10.05
CA GLN A 382 -24.81 -31.83 8.93
C GLN A 382 -23.62 -32.44 8.15
N CYS A 383 -22.65 -33.02 8.85
CA CYS A 383 -21.53 -33.74 8.23
C CYS A 383 -21.93 -35.05 7.54
N ASN A 384 -23.01 -35.70 7.99
CA ASN A 384 -23.44 -37.02 7.49
C ASN A 384 -24.58 -36.96 6.46
N SER A 385 -25.45 -35.95 6.52
CA SER A 385 -26.61 -35.79 5.64
C SER A 385 -26.22 -35.37 4.23
N GLU A 386 -24.95 -35.06 4.05
CA GLU A 386 -24.38 -34.41 2.88
C GLU A 386 -23.08 -35.13 2.58
N GLY A 387 -22.82 -35.48 1.32
CA GLY A 387 -21.52 -36.01 0.91
C GLY A 387 -20.48 -34.90 1.05
N ALA A 388 -20.05 -34.65 2.30
CA ALA A 388 -19.54 -33.37 2.81
C ALA A 388 -18.31 -32.78 2.10
N GLY A 389 -17.67 -33.54 1.20
CA GLY A 389 -16.61 -33.03 0.33
C GLY A 389 -17.09 -32.38 -0.99
N SER A 390 -18.35 -32.65 -1.42
CA SER A 390 -18.83 -32.29 -2.76
C SER A 390 -19.87 -31.17 -2.79
N GLN A 391 -20.41 -30.73 -1.65
CA GLN A 391 -21.51 -29.75 -1.62
C GLN A 391 -21.06 -28.28 -1.49
N PHE A 392 -19.84 -28.02 -1.01
CA PHE A 392 -19.37 -26.64 -0.79
C PHE A 392 -18.71 -26.05 -2.03
N GLY A 393 -19.54 -25.79 -3.05
CA GLY A 393 -19.13 -25.19 -4.31
C GLY A 393 -18.21 -26.08 -5.14
N GLY A 394 -18.22 -25.91 -6.45
CA GLY A 394 -17.18 -26.47 -7.30
C GLY A 394 -15.81 -25.85 -7.00
N VAL A 395 -14.78 -26.37 -7.67
CA VAL A 395 -13.41 -25.83 -7.62
C VAL A 395 -13.39 -24.32 -7.91
N PHE A 396 -14.29 -23.87 -8.78
CA PHE A 396 -14.44 -22.46 -9.16
C PHE A 396 -14.86 -21.55 -8.00
N GLU A 397 -15.84 -21.97 -7.21
CA GLU A 397 -16.36 -21.21 -6.07
C GLU A 397 -15.28 -21.07 -4.99
N LYS A 398 -14.46 -22.12 -4.78
CA LYS A 398 -13.34 -22.08 -3.83
C LYS A 398 -12.24 -21.10 -4.26
N TYR A 399 -11.87 -21.09 -5.54
CA TYR A 399 -10.92 -20.09 -6.05
C TYR A 399 -11.50 -18.67 -6.05
N SER A 400 -12.80 -18.52 -6.29
CA SER A 400 -13.48 -17.22 -6.18
C SER A 400 -13.47 -16.72 -4.73
N ALA A 401 -13.73 -17.60 -3.76
CA ALA A 401 -13.62 -17.27 -2.34
C ALA A 401 -12.19 -16.94 -1.92
N LEU A 402 -11.18 -17.67 -2.44
CA LEU A 402 -9.77 -17.32 -2.24
C LEU A 402 -9.46 -15.93 -2.79
N HIS A 403 -9.91 -15.60 -4.00
CA HIS A 403 -9.72 -14.28 -4.57
C HIS A 403 -10.32 -13.17 -3.68
N LEU A 404 -11.54 -13.38 -3.18
CA LEU A 404 -12.22 -12.43 -2.30
C LEU A 404 -11.60 -12.33 -0.90
N GLY A 405 -10.97 -13.41 -0.41
CA GLY A 405 -10.25 -13.44 0.86
C GLY A 405 -8.75 -13.14 0.75
N ASP A 406 -8.30 -12.44 -0.31
CA ASP A 406 -6.89 -12.15 -0.61
C ASP A 406 -5.96 -13.37 -0.49
N TRP A 407 -6.45 -14.53 -0.95
CA TRP A 407 -5.79 -15.83 -0.93
C TRP A 407 -5.37 -16.30 0.47
N ASP A 408 -6.13 -15.90 1.50
CA ASP A 408 -6.10 -16.54 2.80
C ASP A 408 -7.14 -17.69 2.86
N PRO A 409 -6.71 -18.95 3.08
CA PRO A 409 -7.61 -20.09 3.08
C PRO A 409 -8.72 -19.99 4.14
N ARG A 410 -8.41 -19.39 5.30
CA ARG A 410 -9.37 -19.25 6.40
C ARG A 410 -10.42 -18.19 6.09
N ALA A 411 -10.01 -17.03 5.58
CA ALA A 411 -10.92 -15.99 5.10
C ALA A 411 -11.85 -16.54 3.99
N ALA A 412 -11.29 -17.25 3.02
CA ALA A 412 -12.06 -17.89 1.96
C ALA A 412 -13.07 -18.91 2.52
N ALA A 413 -12.66 -19.74 3.49
CA ALA A 413 -13.54 -20.67 4.16
C ALA A 413 -14.67 -19.96 4.94
N GLN A 414 -14.39 -18.82 5.57
CA GLN A 414 -15.42 -18.00 6.22
C GLN A 414 -16.44 -17.45 5.22
N VAL A 415 -16.00 -16.96 4.06
CA VAL A 415 -16.90 -16.51 2.97
C VAL A 415 -17.80 -17.66 2.51
N LEU A 416 -17.23 -18.84 2.26
CA LEU A 416 -17.98 -20.03 1.84
C LEU A 416 -18.99 -20.46 2.91
N LEU A 417 -18.56 -20.56 4.17
CA LEU A 417 -19.41 -20.93 5.28
C LEU A 417 -20.59 -19.96 5.41
N LEU A 418 -20.31 -18.65 5.34
CA LEU A 418 -21.31 -17.61 5.44
C LEU A 418 -22.35 -17.71 4.32
N VAL A 419 -21.90 -17.92 3.08
CA VAL A 419 -22.82 -18.08 1.95
C VAL A 419 -23.69 -19.32 2.13
N VAL A 420 -23.14 -20.45 2.56
CA VAL A 420 -23.96 -21.66 2.79
C VAL A 420 -24.96 -21.46 3.93
N GLN A 421 -24.56 -20.81 5.02
CA GLN A 421 -25.46 -20.52 6.13
C GLN A 421 -26.56 -19.53 5.75
N ALA A 422 -26.25 -18.59 4.86
CA ALA A 422 -27.22 -17.63 4.37
C ALA A 422 -28.14 -18.23 3.29
N ASP A 423 -27.81 -19.33 2.61
CA ASP A 423 -28.53 -19.79 1.43
C ASP A 423 -29.69 -20.76 1.73
N ASP A 424 -30.81 -20.24 2.24
CA ASP A 424 -32.11 -20.90 2.17
C ASP A 424 -32.64 -20.88 0.71
N HIS A 425 -32.18 -21.83 -0.10
CA HIS A 425 -32.79 -22.23 -1.39
C HIS A 425 -33.09 -21.13 -2.44
N THR A 426 -32.33 -20.03 -2.48
CA THR A 426 -32.50 -19.04 -3.57
C THR A 426 -31.88 -19.55 -4.86
N GLU A 427 -32.62 -20.40 -5.57
CA GLU A 427 -32.30 -20.90 -6.90
C GLU A 427 -32.19 -19.72 -7.88
N GLY A 428 -31.08 -19.65 -8.63
CA GLY A 428 -30.94 -18.73 -9.77
C GLY A 428 -30.07 -17.49 -9.57
N THR A 429 -29.56 -17.20 -8.37
CA THR A 429 -28.53 -16.14 -8.23
C THR A 429 -27.15 -16.69 -8.55
N ASP A 430 -26.37 -15.97 -9.36
CA ASP A 430 -24.98 -16.30 -9.69
C ASP A 430 -24.16 -16.57 -8.42
N PRO A 431 -23.50 -17.74 -8.27
CA PRO A 431 -22.71 -18.08 -7.09
C PRO A 431 -21.63 -17.04 -6.79
N VAL A 432 -21.07 -16.39 -7.81
CA VAL A 432 -20.05 -15.33 -7.60
C VAL A 432 -20.66 -14.12 -6.90
N GLN A 433 -21.88 -13.73 -7.26
CA GLN A 433 -22.55 -12.60 -6.61
C GLN A 433 -22.84 -12.92 -5.13
N LYS A 434 -23.23 -14.17 -4.82
CA LYS A 434 -23.40 -14.62 -3.43
C LYS A 434 -22.10 -14.52 -2.65
N LEU A 435 -20.98 -15.01 -3.22
CA LEU A 435 -19.65 -14.92 -2.59
C LEU A 435 -19.22 -13.47 -2.38
N LYS A 436 -19.44 -12.58 -3.36
CA LYS A 436 -19.14 -11.16 -3.22
C LYS A 436 -19.94 -10.50 -2.08
N ALA A 437 -21.24 -10.75 -2.01
CA ALA A 437 -22.07 -10.24 -0.92
C ALA A 437 -21.60 -10.77 0.45
N GLY A 438 -21.24 -12.06 0.53
CA GLY A 438 -20.67 -12.65 1.74
C GLY A 438 -19.36 -12.01 2.16
N ALA A 439 -18.42 -11.82 1.23
CA ALA A 439 -17.15 -11.14 1.50
C ALA A 439 -17.35 -9.68 1.95
N SER A 440 -18.17 -8.91 1.22
CA SER A 440 -18.52 -7.53 1.59
C SER A 440 -19.17 -7.43 2.97
N ALA A 441 -20.04 -8.38 3.33
CA ALA A 441 -20.66 -8.45 4.64
C ALA A 441 -19.65 -8.75 5.76
N LEU A 442 -18.70 -9.66 5.52
CA LEU A 442 -17.60 -9.94 6.45
C LEU A 442 -16.73 -8.70 6.65
N GLU A 443 -16.29 -8.05 5.56
CA GLU A 443 -15.49 -6.83 5.63
C GLU A 443 -16.21 -5.72 6.42
N ALA A 444 -17.50 -5.51 6.14
CA ALA A 444 -18.32 -4.51 6.84
C ALA A 444 -18.49 -4.81 8.34
N CYS A 445 -18.40 -6.08 8.73
CA CYS A 445 -18.53 -6.55 10.11
C CYS A 445 -17.17 -6.88 10.77
N ALA A 446 -16.05 -6.39 10.21
CA ALA A 446 -14.70 -6.68 10.71
C ALA A 446 -14.44 -8.19 10.90
N TRP A 447 -14.95 -8.99 9.96
CA TRP A 447 -14.86 -10.46 9.91
C TRP A 447 -15.57 -11.21 11.05
N ASP A 448 -16.56 -10.59 11.71
CA ASP A 448 -17.52 -11.28 12.58
C ASP A 448 -18.59 -12.00 11.73
N ALA A 449 -18.51 -13.34 11.68
CA ALA A 449 -19.40 -14.17 10.87
C ALA A 449 -20.87 -14.12 11.31
N ASP A 450 -21.16 -13.99 12.60
CA ASP A 450 -22.53 -13.93 13.11
C ASP A 450 -23.20 -12.60 12.71
N GLN A 451 -22.46 -11.50 12.79
CA GLN A 451 -22.92 -10.19 12.34
C GLN A 451 -23.08 -10.14 10.82
N ALA A 452 -22.12 -10.69 10.07
CA ALA A 452 -22.20 -10.76 8.62
C ALA A 452 -23.40 -11.61 8.16
N LEU A 453 -23.72 -12.70 8.85
CA LEU A 453 -24.91 -13.51 8.56
C LEU A 453 -26.19 -12.71 8.80
N ALA A 454 -26.26 -11.95 9.90
CA ALA A 454 -27.38 -11.05 10.14
C ALA A 454 -27.51 -9.97 9.06
N VAL A 455 -26.38 -9.43 8.55
CA VAL A 455 -26.38 -8.48 7.41
C VAL A 455 -27.01 -9.11 6.18
N LEU A 456 -26.60 -10.33 5.80
CA LEU A 456 -27.15 -11.02 4.64
C LEU A 456 -28.64 -11.33 4.80
N HIS A 457 -29.07 -11.72 6.01
CA HIS A 457 -30.49 -11.96 6.30
C HIS A 457 -31.32 -10.67 6.17
N LEU A 458 -30.82 -9.55 6.68
CA LEU A 458 -31.48 -8.24 6.56
C LEU A 458 -31.62 -7.81 5.09
N LEU A 459 -30.54 -7.97 4.31
CA LEU A 459 -30.54 -7.68 2.87
C LEU A 459 -31.54 -8.55 2.11
N ARG A 460 -31.63 -9.84 2.45
CA ARG A 460 -32.60 -10.75 1.83
C ARG A 460 -34.03 -10.40 2.20
N ALA A 461 -34.31 -10.17 3.49
CA ALA A 461 -35.63 -9.74 3.97
C ALA A 461 -36.10 -8.50 3.20
N ARG A 462 -35.17 -7.58 2.89
CA ARG A 462 -35.46 -6.40 2.08
C ARG A 462 -35.67 -6.69 0.60
N ARG A 463 -34.86 -7.54 -0.03
CA ARG A 463 -34.97 -7.86 -1.47
C ARG A 463 -36.36 -8.40 -1.83
N ASN A 464 -37.04 -9.06 -0.90
CA ASN A 464 -38.40 -9.55 -1.07
C ASN A 464 -39.48 -8.45 -1.08
N THR A 465 -39.13 -7.19 -0.80
CA THR A 465 -40.09 -6.08 -0.67
C THR A 465 -40.12 -5.10 -1.85
N GLU A 466 -39.49 -5.42 -2.99
CA GLU A 466 -39.47 -4.68 -4.28
C GLU A 466 -39.01 -3.19 -4.26
N VAL A 467 -38.90 -2.53 -3.10
CA VAL A 467 -38.85 -1.06 -2.98
C VAL A 467 -37.48 -0.52 -2.52
N SER A 468 -36.35 -1.13 -2.87
CA SER A 468 -35.06 -0.48 -2.53
C SER A 468 -33.90 -0.84 -3.44
N GLU A 469 -33.60 0.07 -4.35
CA GLU A 469 -32.26 0.23 -4.90
C GLU A 469 -31.44 1.05 -3.88
N GLY A 470 -30.41 0.46 -3.27
CA GLY A 470 -29.42 1.23 -2.49
C GLY A 470 -28.99 0.68 -1.11
N LEU A 471 -29.61 -0.39 -0.60
CA LEU A 471 -29.16 -1.00 0.67
C LEU A 471 -27.87 -1.81 0.44
N THR A 472 -26.73 -1.28 0.85
CA THR A 472 -25.42 -1.95 0.78
C THR A 472 -25.12 -2.75 2.05
N GLU A 473 -24.19 -3.70 1.97
CA GLU A 473 -23.71 -4.51 3.10
C GLU A 473 -23.16 -3.63 4.22
N ALA A 474 -22.36 -2.62 3.88
CA ALA A 474 -21.83 -1.65 4.82
C ALA A 474 -22.93 -0.86 5.53
N TYR A 475 -24.03 -0.56 4.84
CA TYR A 475 -25.15 0.15 5.44
C TYR A 475 -25.98 -0.75 6.36
N ALA A 476 -26.28 -1.97 5.93
CA ALA A 476 -26.94 -2.99 6.75
C ALA A 476 -26.14 -3.31 8.03
N ALA A 477 -24.80 -3.38 7.95
CA ALA A 477 -23.94 -3.55 9.11
C ALA A 477 -24.06 -2.39 10.11
N ARG A 478 -24.14 -1.14 9.64
CA ARG A 478 -24.40 0.03 10.50
C ARG A 478 -25.76 -0.06 11.19
N LEU A 479 -26.81 -0.47 10.48
CA LEU A 479 -28.14 -0.65 11.06
C LEU A 479 -28.14 -1.72 12.15
N LEU A 480 -27.47 -2.86 11.94
CA LEU A 480 -27.35 -3.91 12.95
C LEU A 480 -26.54 -3.48 14.17
N LYS A 481 -25.45 -2.72 13.98
CA LYS A 481 -24.65 -2.19 15.09
C LYS A 481 -25.46 -1.29 16.01
N VAL A 482 -26.38 -0.49 15.44
CA VAL A 482 -27.25 0.40 16.22
C VAL A 482 -28.47 -0.35 16.79
N GLY A 483 -29.06 -1.26 16.02
CA GLY A 483 -30.24 -2.02 16.40
C GLY A 483 -29.98 -3.15 17.41
N GLY A 484 -28.75 -3.65 17.49
CA GLY A 484 -28.33 -4.73 18.41
C GLY A 484 -28.76 -6.14 17.96
N ASP A 485 -29.94 -6.29 17.37
CA ASP A 485 -30.44 -7.56 16.84
C ASP A 485 -31.12 -7.40 15.47
N LEU A 486 -31.34 -8.53 14.77
CA LEU A 486 -31.90 -8.56 13.42
C LEU A 486 -33.34 -8.02 13.35
N SER A 487 -34.20 -8.37 14.31
CA SER A 487 -35.60 -7.93 14.34
C SER A 487 -35.70 -6.42 14.56
N THR A 488 -34.84 -5.88 15.42
CA THR A 488 -34.75 -4.44 15.67
C THR A 488 -34.16 -3.73 14.46
N ALA A 489 -33.17 -4.32 13.77
CA ALA A 489 -32.61 -3.76 12.54
C ALA A 489 -33.61 -3.75 11.37
N GLU A 490 -34.45 -4.77 11.21
CA GLU A 490 -35.54 -4.79 10.22
C GLU A 490 -36.57 -3.68 10.48
N ARG A 491 -36.97 -3.51 11.74
CA ARG A 491 -37.87 -2.42 12.15
C ARG A 491 -37.23 -1.05 11.96
N LEU A 492 -35.94 -0.93 12.26
CA LEU A 492 -35.16 0.28 12.06
C LEU A 492 -35.06 0.64 10.57
N LEU A 493 -34.87 -0.35 9.71
CA LEU A 493 -34.84 -0.20 8.26
C LEU A 493 -36.18 0.37 7.73
N GLN A 494 -37.32 -0.15 8.21
CA GLN A 494 -38.65 0.39 7.87
C GLN A 494 -38.81 1.88 8.26
N VAL A 495 -38.27 2.26 9.42
CA VAL A 495 -38.28 3.67 9.87
C VAL A 495 -37.38 4.52 8.98
N HIS A 496 -36.16 4.05 8.70
CA HIS A 496 -35.20 4.79 7.91
C HIS A 496 -35.63 4.98 6.46
N GLU A 497 -36.34 4.03 5.85
CA GLU A 497 -36.89 4.20 4.49
C GLU A 497 -37.87 5.36 4.37
N ARG A 498 -38.59 5.66 5.46
CA ARG A 498 -39.49 6.83 5.52
C ARG A 498 -38.71 8.12 5.73
N PHE A 499 -37.50 8.04 6.29
CA PHE A 499 -36.64 9.17 6.66
C PHE A 499 -35.17 8.90 6.25
N PRO A 500 -34.87 8.78 4.94
CA PRO A 500 -33.56 8.32 4.46
C PRO A 500 -32.41 9.29 4.80
N GLN A 501 -32.74 10.56 5.06
CA GLN A 501 -31.77 11.58 5.46
C GLN A 501 -31.50 11.59 6.97
N THR A 502 -32.28 10.84 7.76
CA THR A 502 -32.11 10.81 9.21
C THR A 502 -31.06 9.75 9.60
N PRO A 503 -30.07 10.10 10.44
CA PRO A 503 -29.03 9.18 10.88
C PRO A 503 -29.61 7.93 11.57
N PRO A 504 -29.04 6.72 11.35
CA PRO A 504 -29.52 5.48 11.95
C PRO A 504 -29.64 5.51 13.48
N GLY A 505 -28.72 6.21 14.17
CA GLY A 505 -28.75 6.38 15.63
C GLY A 505 -30.01 7.09 16.10
N VAL A 506 -30.42 8.15 15.41
CA VAL A 506 -31.63 8.92 15.69
C VAL A 506 -32.87 8.07 15.40
N CYS A 507 -32.90 7.35 14.27
CA CYS A 507 -34.00 6.43 13.95
C CYS A 507 -34.16 5.32 15.00
N ALA A 508 -33.06 4.75 15.49
CA ALA A 508 -33.09 3.68 16.48
C ALA A 508 -33.56 4.17 17.84
N GLU A 509 -33.18 5.39 18.21
CA GLU A 509 -33.65 6.03 19.42
C GLU A 509 -35.15 6.38 19.34
N ALA A 510 -35.64 6.83 18.17
CA ALA A 510 -37.08 6.99 17.92
C ALA A 510 -37.82 5.67 18.10
N LEU A 511 -37.28 4.60 17.51
CA LEU A 511 -37.85 3.27 17.58
C LEU A 511 -37.87 2.74 19.01
N ARG A 512 -36.81 2.99 19.79
CA ARG A 512 -36.75 2.65 21.22
C ARG A 512 -37.81 3.36 22.04
N ARG A 513 -38.00 4.68 21.82
CA ARG A 513 -39.07 5.46 22.47
C ARG A 513 -40.47 5.05 22.03
N ALA A 514 -40.59 4.45 20.85
CA ALA A 514 -41.84 3.94 20.29
C ALA A 514 -42.15 2.50 20.75
N ASP A 515 -41.43 1.97 21.74
CA ASP A 515 -41.52 0.57 22.17
C ASP A 515 -41.36 -0.43 21.01
N GLY A 516 -40.52 -0.08 20.02
CA GLY A 516 -40.26 -0.90 18.85
C GLY A 516 -41.37 -0.89 17.79
N HIS A 517 -42.30 0.08 17.80
CA HIS A 517 -43.38 0.22 16.82
C HIS A 517 -43.02 1.22 15.69
N PRO A 518 -42.70 0.75 14.46
CA PRO A 518 -42.19 1.62 13.39
C PRO A 518 -43.12 2.79 13.01
N PRO A 519 -44.45 2.63 12.85
CA PRO A 519 -45.32 3.75 12.54
C PRO A 519 -45.28 4.88 13.58
N SER A 520 -45.21 4.53 14.87
CA SER A 520 -45.12 5.52 15.95
C SER A 520 -43.76 6.21 15.98
N ALA A 521 -42.68 5.47 15.70
CA ALA A 521 -41.35 6.04 15.54
C ALA A 521 -41.28 7.04 14.39
N CYS A 522 -41.92 6.72 13.26
CA CYS A 522 -42.02 7.60 12.10
C CYS A 522 -42.75 8.92 12.42
N GLU A 523 -43.87 8.86 13.15
CA GLU A 523 -44.58 10.09 13.55
C GLU A 523 -43.74 10.94 14.52
N MET A 524 -43.04 10.32 15.47
CA MET A 524 -42.12 11.03 16.36
C MET A 524 -40.95 11.69 15.60
N LEU A 525 -40.38 10.98 14.63
CA LEU A 525 -39.32 11.52 13.77
C LEU A 525 -39.81 12.68 12.92
N LYS A 526 -41.01 12.58 12.35
CA LYS A 526 -41.65 13.65 11.59
C LYS A 526 -41.80 14.92 12.42
N GLU A 527 -42.31 14.78 13.65
CA GLU A 527 -42.44 15.90 14.57
C GLU A 527 -41.06 16.48 14.95
N PHE A 528 -40.10 15.62 15.27
CA PHE A 528 -38.78 16.06 15.72
C PHE A 528 -38.00 16.75 14.59
N GLN A 529 -37.91 16.14 13.41
CA GLN A 529 -37.29 16.73 12.22
C GLN A 529 -37.98 18.04 11.83
N GLY A 530 -39.32 18.09 11.89
CA GLY A 530 -40.08 19.31 11.63
C GLY A 530 -39.70 20.46 12.56
N ARG A 531 -39.50 20.20 13.85
CA ARG A 531 -39.05 21.22 14.82
C ARG A 531 -37.60 21.66 14.61
N VAL A 532 -36.71 20.74 14.24
CA VAL A 532 -35.33 21.09 13.89
C VAL A 532 -35.32 21.96 12.64
N GLN A 533 -36.06 21.58 11.58
CA GLN A 533 -36.21 22.36 10.36
C GLN A 533 -36.83 23.74 10.63
N GLU A 534 -37.85 23.83 11.48
CA GLU A 534 -38.44 25.11 11.89
C GLU A 534 -37.41 25.99 12.62
N THR A 535 -36.55 25.40 13.44
CA THR A 535 -35.48 26.11 14.15
C THR A 535 -34.44 26.66 13.16
N VAL A 536 -34.00 25.85 12.20
CA VAL A 536 -33.12 26.27 11.11
C VAL A 536 -33.76 27.40 10.28
N ALA A 537 -35.03 27.22 9.89
CA ALA A 537 -35.76 28.21 9.10
C ALA A 537 -35.94 29.54 9.84
N ARG A 538 -36.19 29.50 11.15
CA ARG A 538 -36.29 30.69 12.00
C ARG A 538 -34.95 31.40 12.14
N ALA A 539 -33.86 30.67 12.36
CA ALA A 539 -32.51 31.23 12.42
C ALA A 539 -32.12 31.93 11.10
N TRP A 540 -32.59 31.43 9.95
CA TRP A 540 -32.38 32.07 8.65
C TRP A 540 -33.22 33.32 8.39
N ARG A 541 -34.35 33.50 9.07
CA ARG A 541 -35.26 34.65 8.87
C ARG A 541 -34.83 35.92 9.62
N LEU A 542 -33.60 35.98 10.13
CA LEU A 542 -33.11 37.15 10.85
C LEU A 542 -33.18 38.44 9.99
N PRO A 543 -33.43 39.63 10.60
CA PRO A 543 -34.16 40.72 9.95
C PRO A 543 -33.36 41.60 8.96
N GLU A 544 -32.09 41.29 8.72
CA GLU A 544 -31.22 42.14 7.91
C GLU A 544 -31.21 41.70 6.43
N GLY A 545 -32.19 42.19 5.67
CA GLY A 545 -32.12 42.45 4.22
C GLY A 545 -31.78 41.27 3.30
N ASP A 546 -32.76 40.89 2.48
CA ASP A 546 -32.74 39.81 1.47
C ASP A 546 -32.70 38.40 2.05
N ALA A 547 -33.90 37.84 2.27
CA ALA A 547 -34.08 36.44 2.64
C ALA A 547 -33.47 35.56 1.54
N PRO A 548 -32.32 34.90 1.77
CA PRO A 548 -31.78 33.97 0.79
C PRO A 548 -32.75 32.80 0.63
N GLU A 549 -32.80 32.22 -0.57
CA GLU A 549 -33.53 30.97 -0.80
C GLU A 549 -33.16 29.94 0.28
N VAL A 550 -34.18 29.25 0.79
CA VAL A 550 -34.15 28.29 1.91
C VAL A 550 -33.40 26.99 1.54
N GLU A 551 -32.62 27.03 0.46
CA GLU A 551 -31.91 25.90 -0.11
C GLU A 551 -30.79 25.45 0.85
N GLY A 552 -30.95 24.22 1.36
CA GLY A 552 -30.05 23.58 2.33
C GLY A 552 -30.56 23.50 3.77
N ALA A 553 -31.81 23.89 4.07
CA ALA A 553 -32.42 23.72 5.41
C ALA A 553 -32.39 22.29 5.91
N GLU A 554 -32.74 21.39 5.00
CA GLU A 554 -32.79 19.97 5.29
C GLU A 554 -31.40 19.43 5.59
N GLU A 555 -30.36 19.87 4.86
CA GLU A 555 -28.97 19.48 5.11
C GLU A 555 -28.49 19.93 6.50
N VAL A 556 -28.69 21.20 6.87
CA VAL A 556 -28.34 21.71 8.21
C VAL A 556 -29.09 20.94 9.30
N ALA A 557 -30.39 20.70 9.09
CA ALA A 557 -31.20 19.95 10.04
C ALA A 557 -30.69 18.51 10.21
N CYS A 558 -30.34 17.83 9.12
CA CYS A 558 -29.82 16.47 9.18
C CYS A 558 -28.47 16.39 9.89
N LEU A 559 -27.57 17.33 9.62
CA LEU A 559 -26.27 17.43 10.30
C LEU A 559 -26.43 17.72 11.80
N ALA A 560 -27.36 18.59 12.17
CA ALA A 560 -27.67 18.86 13.57
C ALA A 560 -28.24 17.63 14.29
N LEU A 561 -29.07 16.83 13.60
CA LEU A 561 -29.59 15.56 14.11
C LEU A 561 -28.47 14.52 14.30
N GLU A 562 -27.49 14.48 13.39
CA GLU A 562 -26.35 13.57 13.47
C GLU A 562 -25.49 13.84 14.69
N LEU A 563 -25.13 15.10 14.96
CA LEU A 563 -24.28 15.45 16.09
C LEU A 563 -24.99 15.38 17.45
N ALA A 564 -26.31 15.46 17.47
CA ALA A 564 -27.07 15.52 18.71
C ALA A 564 -27.52 14.15 19.27
N GLU A 565 -27.34 13.05 18.53
CA GLU A 565 -27.67 11.67 18.95
C GLU A 565 -29.08 11.55 19.62
N TRP A 566 -30.09 12.22 19.04
CA TRP A 566 -31.50 12.40 19.53
C TRP A 566 -31.74 13.46 20.60
N ASN A 567 -30.75 13.99 21.33
CA ASN A 567 -31.01 14.96 22.39
C ASN A 567 -31.69 16.23 21.82
N PRO A 568 -32.99 16.50 22.09
CA PRO A 568 -33.69 17.58 21.40
C PRO A 568 -33.11 18.96 21.72
N HIS A 569 -32.66 19.17 22.96
CA HIS A 569 -32.06 20.43 23.39
C HIS A 569 -30.75 20.69 22.65
N VAL A 570 -29.89 19.67 22.54
CA VAL A 570 -28.63 19.78 21.78
C VAL A 570 -28.92 19.94 20.30
N ALA A 571 -29.87 19.20 19.74
CA ALA A 571 -30.25 19.28 18.33
C ALA A 571 -30.73 20.68 17.94
N PHE A 572 -31.60 21.30 18.75
CA PHE A 572 -32.10 22.64 18.46
C PHE A 572 -31.00 23.70 18.55
N ILE A 573 -30.15 23.66 19.58
CA ILE A 573 -29.02 24.58 19.72
C ILE A 573 -28.02 24.40 18.58
N THR A 574 -27.72 23.16 18.22
CA THR A 574 -26.76 22.83 17.15
C THR A 574 -27.31 23.26 15.79
N ALA A 575 -28.60 23.02 15.53
CA ALA A 575 -29.29 23.45 14.32
C ALA A 575 -29.32 24.97 14.17
N GLU A 576 -29.65 25.69 15.25
CA GLU A 576 -29.60 27.15 15.29
C GLU A 576 -28.18 27.65 15.05
N SER A 577 -27.19 27.10 15.75
CA SER A 577 -25.79 27.50 15.64
C SER A 577 -25.24 27.27 14.22
N PHE A 578 -25.51 26.12 13.60
CA PHE A 578 -25.10 25.85 12.23
C PHE A 578 -25.82 26.73 11.21
N ALA A 579 -27.10 26.99 11.40
CA ALA A 579 -27.86 27.88 10.52
C ALA A 579 -27.27 29.30 10.57
N LEU A 580 -27.05 29.85 11.77
CA LEU A 580 -26.45 31.18 11.96
C LEU A 580 -25.02 31.25 11.41
N ALA A 581 -24.19 30.24 11.71
CA ALA A 581 -22.82 30.17 11.20
C ALA A 581 -22.80 30.10 9.67
N SER A 582 -23.72 29.35 9.06
CA SER A 582 -23.84 29.27 7.60
C SER A 582 -24.25 30.60 6.97
N VAL A 583 -25.15 31.36 7.62
CA VAL A 583 -25.48 32.74 7.21
C VAL A 583 -24.25 33.63 7.27
N HIS A 584 -23.52 33.59 8.38
CA HIS A 584 -22.33 34.41 8.56
C HIS A 584 -21.25 34.07 7.53
N VAL A 585 -20.98 32.79 7.27
CA VAL A 585 -20.04 32.39 6.20
C VAL A 585 -20.48 32.91 4.84
N ARG A 586 -21.77 32.82 4.49
CA ARG A 586 -22.29 33.37 3.23
C ARG A 586 -22.14 34.90 3.17
N ARG A 587 -22.37 35.60 4.28
CA ARG A 587 -22.17 37.05 4.38
C ARG A 587 -20.71 37.43 4.18
N GLU A 588 -19.81 36.78 4.91
CA GLU A 588 -18.35 36.97 4.77
C GLU A 588 -17.87 36.68 3.34
N LEU A 589 -18.38 35.63 2.70
CA LEU A 589 -18.08 35.35 1.29
C LEU A 589 -18.57 36.45 0.35
N ARG A 590 -19.77 37.00 0.57
CA ARG A 590 -20.27 38.15 -0.22
C ARG A 590 -19.46 39.42 0.02
N ASP A 591 -19.00 39.65 1.24
CA ASP A 591 -18.17 40.81 1.59
C ASP A 591 -16.79 40.70 0.94
N LEU A 592 -16.17 39.50 0.97
CA LEU A 592 -14.94 39.20 0.23
C LEU A 592 -15.14 39.38 -1.28
N GLU A 593 -16.26 38.89 -1.82
CA GLU A 593 -16.61 39.04 -3.23
C GLU A 593 -16.79 40.51 -3.63
N ALA A 594 -17.54 41.29 -2.85
CA ALA A 594 -17.78 42.70 -3.11
C ALA A 594 -16.48 43.51 -3.06
N LYS A 595 -15.61 43.23 -2.07
CA LYS A 595 -14.29 43.86 -1.95
C LYS A 595 -13.40 43.52 -3.14
N ALA A 596 -13.24 42.24 -3.47
CA ALA A 596 -12.40 41.81 -4.59
C ALA A 596 -12.93 42.33 -5.93
N ARG A 597 -14.25 42.38 -6.12
CA ARG A 597 -14.86 42.94 -7.34
C ARG A 597 -14.64 44.44 -7.44
N LEU A 598 -14.78 45.19 -6.34
CA LEU A 598 -14.51 46.63 -6.31
C LEU A 598 -13.04 46.91 -6.68
N GLU A 599 -12.10 46.16 -6.10
CA GLU A 599 -10.67 46.28 -6.40
C GLU A 599 -10.36 45.96 -7.87
N ALA A 600 -10.87 44.84 -8.38
CA ALA A 600 -10.64 44.45 -9.78
C ALA A 600 -11.29 45.42 -10.78
N THR A 601 -12.53 45.87 -10.53
CA THR A 601 -13.21 46.86 -11.40
C THR A 601 -12.53 48.23 -11.38
N ALA A 602 -11.98 48.66 -10.23
CA ALA A 602 -11.21 49.89 -10.15
C ALA A 602 -9.94 49.83 -11.01
N ILE A 603 -9.27 48.67 -11.08
CA ILE A 603 -8.09 48.46 -11.94
C ILE A 603 -8.48 48.49 -13.42
N VAL A 604 -9.57 47.80 -13.79
CA VAL A 604 -10.06 47.75 -15.18
C VAL A 604 -10.49 49.14 -15.69
N HIS A 605 -11.23 49.90 -14.87
CA HIS A 605 -11.74 51.23 -15.26
C HIS A 605 -10.75 52.38 -15.09
N TRP A 606 -9.54 52.12 -14.60
CA TRP A 606 -8.49 53.15 -14.44
C TRP A 606 -8.12 53.83 -15.76
N GLY A 607 -8.29 53.15 -16.91
CA GLY A 607 -7.95 53.66 -18.24
C GLY A 607 -9.01 54.55 -18.92
N ASP A 608 -10.28 54.43 -18.53
CA ASP A 608 -11.41 55.00 -19.28
C ASP A 608 -11.93 56.33 -18.72
N GLY A 609 -11.53 56.70 -17.50
CA GLY A 609 -11.96 57.95 -16.86
C GLY A 609 -11.04 59.13 -17.20
N PRO A 610 -11.58 60.35 -17.48
CA PRO A 610 -10.76 61.55 -17.44
C PRO A 610 -10.14 61.65 -16.03
N ALA A 611 -8.81 61.78 -15.97
CA ALA A 611 -8.07 61.85 -14.71
C ALA A 611 -8.81 62.78 -13.73
N PRO A 612 -9.18 62.30 -12.52
CA PRO A 612 -10.04 63.06 -11.62
C PRO A 612 -9.39 64.42 -11.38
N GLN A 613 -10.03 65.47 -11.87
CA GLN A 613 -9.63 66.86 -11.60
C GLN A 613 -9.75 67.05 -10.09
N ARG A 614 -8.66 66.83 -9.36
CA ARG A 614 -8.57 67.10 -7.93
C ARG A 614 -8.84 68.60 -7.75
N SER A 615 -9.98 68.89 -7.13
CA SER A 615 -10.33 70.23 -6.69
C SER A 615 -9.18 70.79 -5.84
N SER A 616 -8.69 71.95 -6.27
CA SER A 616 -7.56 72.67 -5.70
C SER A 616 -7.77 72.95 -4.20
N GLY A 617 -7.05 72.24 -3.33
CA GLY A 617 -7.13 72.50 -1.89
C GLY A 617 -6.11 71.80 -0.99
N SER A 618 -5.49 70.69 -1.41
CA SER A 618 -4.55 69.95 -0.55
C SER A 618 -3.12 70.01 -1.07
N ARG A 619 -2.25 70.69 -0.31
CA ARG A 619 -0.82 70.92 -0.59
C ARG A 619 0.00 69.75 -0.02
N ALA A 620 -0.09 68.58 -0.65
CA ALA A 620 0.79 67.43 -0.37
C ALA A 620 2.01 67.43 -1.32
N PRO A 621 3.20 66.94 -0.88
CA PRO A 621 4.44 67.05 -1.65
C PRO A 621 4.42 66.23 -2.96
N PRO A 622 4.96 66.76 -4.07
CA PRO A 622 4.80 66.23 -5.44
C PRO A 622 5.67 65.01 -5.82
N ALA A 623 6.29 64.33 -4.85
CA ALA A 623 7.28 63.27 -5.15
C ALA A 623 6.75 61.81 -5.07
N ALA A 624 5.52 61.59 -4.58
CA ALA A 624 4.96 60.24 -4.38
C ALA A 624 3.68 59.94 -5.18
N GLN A 625 3.33 60.78 -6.16
CA GLN A 625 2.08 60.67 -6.95
C GLN A 625 2.31 60.42 -8.45
N ALA A 626 3.44 59.83 -8.81
CA ALA A 626 3.51 59.06 -10.06
C ALA A 626 2.76 57.75 -9.82
N ALA A 627 1.42 57.81 -9.80
CA ALA A 627 0.58 56.63 -9.78
C ALA A 627 0.93 55.82 -11.03
N CYS A 628 1.67 54.70 -10.85
CA CYS A 628 1.90 53.76 -11.92
C CYS A 628 0.56 53.42 -12.53
N LYS A 629 0.41 53.67 -13.83
CA LYS A 629 -0.70 53.09 -14.58
C LYS A 629 -0.66 51.58 -14.34
N PRO A 630 -1.80 50.92 -14.07
CA PRO A 630 -1.84 49.47 -13.93
C PRO A 630 -1.18 48.86 -15.15
N THR A 631 -0.28 47.91 -14.91
CA THR A 631 0.42 47.19 -15.96
C THR A 631 -0.56 46.26 -16.68
N GLU A 632 -0.18 45.77 -17.87
CA GLU A 632 -0.96 44.74 -18.58
C GLU A 632 -1.16 43.48 -17.71
N ALA A 633 -0.17 43.14 -16.89
CA ALA A 633 -0.25 42.03 -15.93
C ALA A 633 -1.30 42.31 -14.83
N ASP A 634 -1.41 43.55 -14.34
CA ASP A 634 -2.41 43.94 -13.34
C ASP A 634 -3.83 43.86 -13.93
N LEU A 635 -4.00 44.29 -15.19
CA LEU A 635 -5.27 44.18 -15.91
C LEU A 635 -5.66 42.72 -16.15
N ALA A 636 -4.73 41.88 -16.60
CA ALA A 636 -4.97 40.45 -16.78
C ALA A 636 -5.35 39.76 -15.46
N THR A 637 -4.69 40.13 -14.36
CA THR A 637 -4.99 39.63 -13.01
C THR A 637 -6.38 40.08 -12.53
N ALA A 638 -6.74 41.34 -12.78
CA ALA A 638 -8.05 41.87 -12.44
C ALA A 638 -9.18 41.19 -13.25
N LEU A 639 -9.00 40.95 -14.55
CA LEU A 639 -9.96 40.21 -15.37
C LEU A 639 -10.10 38.75 -14.92
N GLY A 640 -8.98 38.07 -14.68
CA GLY A 640 -9.00 36.70 -14.14
C GLY A 640 -9.67 36.61 -12.76
N THR A 641 -9.52 37.66 -11.94
CA THR A 641 -10.26 37.78 -10.67
C THR A 641 -11.76 37.87 -10.93
N LEU A 642 -12.21 38.77 -11.82
CA LEU A 642 -13.63 38.93 -12.14
C LEU A 642 -14.26 37.64 -12.69
N ASP A 643 -13.55 36.92 -13.56
CA ASP A 643 -14.00 35.61 -14.07
C ASP A 643 -14.17 34.59 -12.94
N ALA A 644 -13.23 34.53 -11.98
CA ALA A 644 -13.33 33.67 -10.81
C ALA A 644 -14.54 34.04 -9.92
N LEU A 645 -14.83 35.33 -9.75
CA LEU A 645 -16.00 35.80 -9.00
C LEU A 645 -17.32 35.48 -9.71
N ASP A 646 -17.35 35.57 -11.04
CA ASP A 646 -18.52 35.18 -11.83
C ASP A 646 -18.77 33.67 -11.75
N GLY A 647 -17.69 32.86 -11.72
CA GLY A 647 -17.77 31.43 -11.43
C GLY A 647 -18.35 31.11 -10.05
N LEU A 648 -17.98 31.88 -9.03
CA LEU A 648 -18.54 31.75 -7.67
C LEU A 648 -20.04 32.07 -7.63
N ARG A 649 -20.50 33.09 -8.37
CA ARG A 649 -21.94 33.42 -8.51
C ARG A 649 -22.72 32.37 -9.29
N ALA A 650 -22.13 31.84 -10.37
CA ALA A 650 -22.77 30.84 -11.21
C ALA A 650 -23.00 29.52 -10.47
N ARG A 651 -22.17 29.22 -9.47
CA ARG A 651 -22.28 28.02 -8.63
C ARG A 651 -22.18 28.40 -7.15
N PRO A 652 -23.29 28.77 -6.49
CA PRO A 652 -23.29 29.09 -5.07
C PRO A 652 -22.70 27.93 -4.24
N VAL A 653 -22.04 28.27 -3.14
CA VAL A 653 -21.42 27.28 -2.25
C VAL A 653 -22.53 26.48 -1.57
N ALA A 654 -22.54 25.16 -1.81
CA ALA A 654 -23.50 24.24 -1.20
C ALA A 654 -23.38 24.26 0.33
N VAL A 655 -24.49 24.07 1.04
CA VAL A 655 -24.50 24.11 2.51
C VAL A 655 -23.60 23.04 3.10
N ALA A 656 -23.58 21.83 2.55
CA ALA A 656 -22.64 20.78 2.95
C ALA A 656 -21.16 21.23 2.90
N GLU A 657 -20.75 22.01 1.89
CA GLU A 657 -19.39 22.55 1.81
C GLU A 657 -19.12 23.59 2.91
N ILE A 658 -20.11 24.44 3.21
CA ILE A 658 -20.03 25.42 4.28
C ILE A 658 -19.86 24.75 5.63
N VAL A 659 -20.69 23.73 5.94
CA VAL A 659 -20.60 23.01 7.20
C VAL A 659 -19.27 22.26 7.31
N GLY A 660 -18.82 21.61 6.24
CA GLY A 660 -17.51 20.95 6.22
C GLY A 660 -16.35 21.92 6.47
N ALA A 661 -16.42 23.15 5.95
CA ALA A 661 -15.44 24.20 6.25
C ALA A 661 -15.51 24.70 7.69
N LEU A 662 -16.73 24.90 8.22
CA LEU A 662 -16.96 25.27 9.62
C LEU A 662 -16.39 24.23 10.58
N GLN A 663 -16.61 22.94 10.32
CA GLN A 663 -16.07 21.85 11.15
C GLN A 663 -14.54 21.86 11.18
N ARG A 664 -13.88 22.08 10.02
CA ARG A 664 -12.41 22.19 9.95
C ARG A 664 -11.87 23.45 10.62
N ALA A 665 -12.68 24.51 10.67
CA ALA A 665 -12.34 25.79 11.26
C ALA A 665 -12.81 25.94 12.72
N GLU A 666 -13.18 24.85 13.39
CA GLU A 666 -13.68 24.87 14.77
C GLU A 666 -14.83 25.87 14.99
N MET A 667 -15.74 25.97 14.01
CA MET A 667 -16.88 26.90 13.98
C MET A 667 -16.51 28.39 13.82
N ASP A 668 -15.27 28.74 13.50
CA ASP A 668 -14.89 30.10 13.09
C ASP A 668 -15.40 30.39 11.67
N THR A 669 -16.43 31.24 11.59
CA THR A 669 -17.09 31.61 10.33
C THR A 669 -16.16 32.36 9.38
N GLY A 670 -15.24 33.17 9.90
CA GLY A 670 -14.29 33.92 9.09
C GLY A 670 -13.21 33.02 8.51
N ALA A 671 -12.65 32.12 9.32
CA ALA A 671 -11.67 31.14 8.84
C ALA A 671 -12.28 30.17 7.81
N ALA A 672 -13.51 29.71 8.04
CA ALA A 672 -14.26 28.89 7.08
C ALA A 672 -14.50 29.63 5.76
N ALA A 673 -14.96 30.89 5.81
CA ALA A 673 -15.17 31.72 4.62
C ALA A 673 -13.87 31.93 3.83
N ARG A 674 -12.75 32.25 4.49
CA ARG A 674 -11.43 32.41 3.84
C ARG A 674 -10.95 31.11 3.18
N SER A 675 -11.15 29.97 3.85
CA SER A 675 -10.80 28.66 3.29
C SER A 675 -11.62 28.34 2.03
N LEU A 676 -12.94 28.55 2.07
CA LEU A 676 -13.83 28.34 0.93
C LEU A 676 -13.52 29.31 -0.21
N TRP A 677 -13.26 30.58 0.12
CA TRP A 677 -12.86 31.61 -0.84
C TRP A 677 -11.61 31.18 -1.61
N HIS A 678 -10.55 30.80 -0.89
CA HIS A 678 -9.30 30.35 -1.50
C HIS A 678 -9.53 29.08 -2.35
N ALA A 679 -10.29 28.11 -1.85
CA ALA A 679 -10.56 26.88 -2.58
C ALA A 679 -11.34 27.11 -3.89
N ARG A 680 -12.23 28.11 -3.93
CA ARG A 680 -13.08 28.38 -5.10
C ARG A 680 -12.47 29.37 -6.09
N THR A 681 -11.71 30.35 -5.62
CA THR A 681 -11.17 31.42 -6.46
C THR A 681 -9.66 31.32 -6.69
N GLY A 682 -8.94 30.56 -5.86
CA GLY A 682 -7.47 30.57 -5.82
C GLY A 682 -6.86 31.85 -5.26
N LEU A 683 -7.68 32.82 -4.84
CA LEU A 683 -7.24 34.11 -4.32
C LEU A 683 -7.01 34.04 -2.81
N SER A 684 -5.96 34.69 -2.33
CA SER A 684 -5.75 34.89 -0.90
C SER A 684 -6.75 35.93 -0.38
N ALA A 685 -7.41 35.63 0.73
CA ALA A 685 -8.29 36.59 1.41
C ALA A 685 -7.50 37.64 2.23
N ASP A 686 -6.22 37.37 2.50
CA ASP A 686 -5.31 38.29 3.17
C ASP A 686 -4.83 39.34 2.16
N VAL A 687 -5.66 40.36 1.94
CA VAL A 687 -5.15 41.61 1.34
C VAL A 687 -4.12 42.15 2.34
N PRO A 688 -2.86 42.42 1.93
CA PRO A 688 -1.91 43.08 2.80
C PRO A 688 -2.48 44.45 3.13
N SER A 689 -3.11 44.58 4.30
CA SER A 689 -3.39 45.86 4.92
C SER A 689 -2.05 46.55 5.01
N ASP A 690 -1.87 47.63 4.25
CA ASP A 690 -0.66 48.44 4.21
C ASP A 690 -0.13 48.63 5.64
N LYS A 691 0.88 47.83 6.00
CA LYS A 691 1.67 48.08 7.19
C LYS A 691 2.46 49.34 6.87
N ALA A 692 1.92 50.47 7.30
CA ALA A 692 2.69 51.69 7.45
C ALA A 692 4.01 51.34 8.16
N PRO A 693 5.16 51.85 7.70
CA PRO A 693 6.45 51.55 8.32
C PRO A 693 6.47 52.16 9.73
N SER A 694 6.11 51.35 10.72
CA SER A 694 6.25 51.67 12.13
C SER A 694 7.74 51.67 12.44
N GLY A 695 8.29 52.88 12.57
CA GLY A 695 9.62 53.12 13.09
C GLY A 695 9.77 52.49 14.47
N ALA A 696 10.91 51.82 14.66
CA ALA A 696 11.29 51.09 15.85
C ALA A 696 11.13 51.92 17.14
N ALA A 697 10.40 51.35 18.10
CA ALA A 697 10.55 51.62 19.52
C ALA A 697 10.62 50.27 20.26
N PRO A 698 11.47 50.14 21.30
CA PRO A 698 11.83 48.85 21.87
C PRO A 698 10.70 48.26 22.72
N GLU A 699 10.50 46.94 22.56
CA GLU A 699 9.55 46.13 23.31
C GLU A 699 9.75 46.22 24.82
N GLN A 700 8.68 46.56 25.54
CA GLN A 700 8.50 46.19 26.95
C GLN A 700 7.82 44.81 27.02
N PRO A 701 8.27 43.91 27.91
CA PRO A 701 7.66 42.59 28.06
C PRO A 701 6.32 42.71 28.80
N GLN A 702 5.21 42.43 28.11
CA GLN A 702 3.92 42.23 28.76
C GLN A 702 3.83 40.79 29.30
N ALA A 703 3.58 40.70 30.61
CA ALA A 703 3.34 39.47 31.33
C ALA A 703 2.07 38.77 30.81
N LYS A 704 2.22 37.50 30.41
CA LYS A 704 1.09 36.58 30.18
C LYS A 704 0.36 36.33 31.51
N ALA A 705 -0.88 36.79 31.61
CA ALA A 705 -1.81 36.30 32.62
C ALA A 705 -2.19 34.85 32.28
N ALA A 706 -1.73 33.90 33.09
CA ALA A 706 -2.14 32.52 33.03
C ALA A 706 -3.55 32.37 33.62
N MET A 707 -4.47 31.77 32.86
CA MET A 707 -5.72 31.27 33.41
C MET A 707 -5.45 30.09 34.36
N PRO A 708 -6.16 29.98 35.50
CA PRO A 708 -5.94 28.90 36.46
C PRO A 708 -6.48 27.57 35.93
N LYS A 709 -5.66 26.52 36.02
CA LYS A 709 -6.10 25.12 35.84
C LYS A 709 -7.09 24.75 36.95
N PRO A 710 -8.17 24.01 36.65
CA PRO A 710 -9.03 23.46 37.70
C PRO A 710 -8.27 22.37 38.48
N GLN A 711 -8.25 22.51 39.81
CA GLN A 711 -7.78 21.46 40.72
C GLN A 711 -8.84 20.35 40.83
N PRO A 712 -8.44 19.09 41.01
CA PRO A 712 -9.37 18.00 41.27
C PRO A 712 -9.87 18.07 42.72
N GLU A 713 -11.18 18.13 42.89
CA GLU A 713 -11.83 18.00 44.19
C GLU A 713 -11.62 16.59 44.75
N SER A 714 -11.03 16.53 45.94
CA SER A 714 -10.98 15.35 46.79
C SER A 714 -12.35 15.13 47.43
N VAL A 715 -13.04 14.05 47.05
CA VAL A 715 -14.24 13.58 47.76
C VAL A 715 -13.88 12.31 48.55
N ASP A 716 -13.69 12.50 49.85
CA ASP A 716 -13.79 11.45 50.86
C ASP A 716 -15.27 11.20 51.18
N GLY A 717 -15.72 9.94 51.14
CA GLY A 717 -17.12 9.66 51.47
C GLY A 717 -17.64 8.22 51.33
N ARG A 718 -17.05 7.28 52.07
CA ARG A 718 -17.67 6.08 52.68
C ARG A 718 -18.77 5.28 51.92
N SER A 719 -18.37 4.02 51.67
CA SER A 719 -19.05 2.78 52.08
C SER A 719 -20.34 2.34 51.36
N SER A 720 -20.23 1.27 50.58
CA SER A 720 -21.06 0.05 50.74
C SER A 720 -20.34 -1.17 50.16
N LYS A 721 -20.20 -2.20 50.99
CA LYS A 721 -19.60 -3.50 50.73
C LYS A 721 -20.54 -4.37 49.88
N VAL A 722 -20.04 -5.00 48.82
CA VAL A 722 -20.52 -6.33 48.38
C VAL A 722 -19.30 -7.14 47.91
N ALA A 723 -19.31 -8.41 48.28
CA ALA A 723 -18.18 -9.33 48.39
C ALA A 723 -17.51 -9.73 47.06
N ALA A 724 -16.18 -9.73 47.04
CA ALA A 724 -15.36 -10.42 46.06
C ALA A 724 -14.68 -11.64 46.70
N VAL A 725 -14.88 -12.80 46.07
CA VAL A 725 -14.31 -14.11 46.39
C VAL A 725 -12.80 -14.11 46.03
N PRO A 726 -11.89 -14.57 46.89
CA PRO A 726 -10.48 -14.67 46.52
C PRO A 726 -10.19 -16.02 45.84
N CYS A 727 -9.89 -15.99 44.54
CA CYS A 727 -9.26 -17.12 43.85
C CYS A 727 -7.75 -17.04 44.05
N THR A 728 -7.23 -17.79 45.02
CA THR A 728 -5.81 -18.09 45.15
C THR A 728 -5.42 -19.15 44.13
N GLN A 729 -4.57 -18.85 43.16
CA GLN A 729 -3.80 -19.87 42.46
C GLN A 729 -2.30 -19.71 42.67
N ARG A 730 -1.79 -20.70 43.41
CA ARG A 730 -0.40 -21.05 43.65
C ARG A 730 0.34 -21.28 42.33
N ARG A 731 1.45 -20.56 42.12
CA ARG A 731 2.54 -21.04 41.28
C ARG A 731 3.20 -22.25 41.95
N LYS A 732 3.02 -23.44 41.38
CA LYS A 732 3.89 -24.59 41.63
C LYS A 732 4.80 -24.79 40.42
N LYS A 733 6.10 -24.58 40.64
CA LYS A 733 7.19 -25.21 39.88
C LYS A 733 7.15 -26.71 40.14
N GLY A 734 7.33 -27.52 39.09
CA GLY A 734 7.66 -28.94 39.18
C GLY A 734 8.17 -29.46 37.82
N PRO A 735 9.14 -30.39 37.76
CA PRO A 735 9.97 -30.63 36.59
C PRO A 735 9.75 -32.01 35.92
N ASP A 736 10.47 -32.17 34.80
CA ASP A 736 11.05 -33.40 34.22
C ASP A 736 10.16 -34.48 33.53
N LYS A 737 10.48 -34.65 32.23
CA LYS A 737 10.80 -35.89 31.48
C LYS A 737 9.72 -36.93 31.10
N SER A 738 10.11 -37.66 30.04
CA SER A 738 9.52 -38.85 29.38
C SER A 738 8.29 -38.57 28.50
N GLU A 739 8.13 -39.11 27.29
CA GLU A 739 8.81 -40.22 26.60
C GLU A 739 8.48 -40.16 25.10
N CYS A 740 9.46 -40.45 24.24
CA CYS A 740 9.23 -40.84 22.85
C CYS A 740 8.51 -42.19 22.82
N ILE A 741 7.41 -42.29 22.07
CA ILE A 741 6.94 -43.57 21.54
C ILE A 741 6.83 -43.41 20.03
N MET A 742 7.66 -44.17 19.33
CA MET A 742 7.51 -44.45 17.91
C MET A 742 6.37 -45.47 17.74
N MET A 743 5.41 -45.14 16.87
CA MET A 743 4.82 -46.04 15.89
C MET A 743 4.51 -45.26 14.63
#